data_AF-F4PVX5-F1
#
_entry.id   AF-F4PVX5-F1
#
_cell.length_a   1.000
_cell.length_b   1.000
_cell.length_c   1.000
_cell.angle_alpha   90.00
_cell.angle_beta   90.00
_cell.angle_gamma   90.00
#
_symmetry.space_group_name_H-M   'P 1'
#
loop_
_entity.id
_entity.type
_entity.pdbx_description
1 polymer ?
#
loop_
_entity_poly.entity_id
_entity_poly.type
_entity_poly.pdbx_seq_one_letter_code
_entity_poly.pdbx_strand_id
1 'polypeptide(L)'
;MSAFDQHVAAVTRNYYVNPRLDYRTVTGVNGPLVILDNIKGPKFSEIVTLTLGDGTQRKAQVLEISGKRAVVQVFEGTIGIDAKHTRCEFSGDVLKMPVSEDSLGRIFNGSGKPVDKGPPVLPEDYLDIQGQPINPSVRVYPREMIQTGISAIDTMNSVARGQKIPIFSAAGLPHNEIAAQICRQAGLVKRSGKGVNDDHDDNFAIVFAAMGVNMETASFFKRDFEESGSMERTTLFLNLADHPTIERIITPRLALTTAEYLAYQCEKHVLVILTDMSSYADALREVSAAREEVPGRRGYPGYMYTDLSTIYERAGRIAGRNGSITQIPILTMPNDDITHPIPDLTGYITEGQIYVDRQIHNRQIYPPINVLPSLSRLMKMAIGEGMTRDDHSEVSNQMYANYAIGKDVQAMKAVVGEEALSSEDKLYLEFLEKFEGKFIQQNYYENRDIFSSLEIGWSLLRTFPSNMLKRITEKTIKEYYSRQKHDENSGKSTFISPSNNNTQYKRMGERKVISKYYPPDFDPSKIPRAKGVKKHNTIKVVMMLPMSIRCNTCGEYIGRGTKFNSKKETVDGEEYLGLKVFRFYIRCRRCAAELAIKTDPKNSEYVCESGATRNYESWKETAEEKAERLKVEQEEKEDSMKALENRTLESKREMEILDGLDELRALNARNADVNTEQLLEYSLKKQQEIEEQQRQEEELVIQEMFYSKKEPTVKRIDEDDVDSKTTAIIMETKKVEPKKSILGSNVKVVKINNNINNNSNNNDSNNSNKETNESTSSSLFQYSSDDEDD
;
A
#
# COMPACT_ATOMS: atom_id res chain seq x y z
N MET A 1 8.18 36.25 -54.25
CA MET A 1 9.21 36.21 -53.19
C MET A 1 10.49 35.71 -53.81
N SER A 2 11.59 36.44 -53.67
CA SER A 2 12.88 36.01 -54.21
C SER A 2 13.34 34.74 -53.49
N ALA A 3 14.18 33.91 -54.13
CA ALA A 3 14.76 32.73 -53.48
C ALA A 3 15.53 33.09 -52.20
N PHE A 4 16.05 34.32 -52.14
CA PHE A 4 16.66 34.91 -50.95
C PHE A 4 15.63 35.09 -49.81
N ASP A 5 14.45 35.65 -50.09
CA ASP A 5 13.39 35.81 -49.08
C ASP A 5 12.87 34.46 -48.58
N GLN A 6 12.82 33.45 -49.45
CA GLN A 6 12.45 32.08 -49.06
C GLN A 6 13.53 31.41 -48.22
N HIS A 7 14.82 31.62 -48.53
CA HIS A 7 15.92 31.12 -47.71
C HIS A 7 16.01 31.82 -46.37
N VAL A 8 15.86 33.15 -46.33
CA VAL A 8 15.78 33.92 -45.09
C VAL A 8 14.59 33.44 -44.28
N ALA A 9 13.41 33.32 -44.88
CA ALA A 9 12.22 32.81 -44.19
C ALA A 9 12.37 31.36 -43.70
N ALA A 10 13.13 30.51 -44.40
CA ALA A 10 13.43 29.15 -43.97
C ALA A 10 14.43 29.10 -42.81
N VAL A 11 15.47 29.96 -42.83
CA VAL A 11 16.46 30.09 -41.76
C VAL A 11 15.87 30.75 -40.52
N THR A 12 15.01 31.76 -40.67
CA THR A 12 14.36 32.46 -39.55
C THR A 12 13.09 31.77 -39.06
N ARG A 13 12.60 30.72 -39.73
CA ARG A 13 11.28 30.11 -39.48
C ARG A 13 11.08 29.66 -38.03
N ASN A 14 12.16 29.23 -37.39
CA ASN A 14 12.14 28.60 -36.07
C ASN A 14 12.84 29.43 -34.97
N TYR A 15 13.36 30.62 -35.29
CA TYR A 15 14.05 31.46 -34.32
C TYR A 15 13.20 32.66 -33.90
N TYR A 16 13.21 32.96 -32.60
CA TYR A 16 12.62 34.18 -32.07
C TYR A 16 13.56 35.36 -32.34
N VAL A 17 13.21 36.17 -33.34
CA VAL A 17 13.97 37.39 -33.73
C VAL A 17 13.44 38.64 -33.01
N ASN A 18 12.32 38.52 -32.28
CA ASN A 18 11.74 39.64 -31.55
C ASN A 18 12.65 40.05 -30.37
N PRO A 19 12.89 41.35 -30.16
CA PRO A 19 13.67 41.82 -29.02
C PRO A 19 12.93 41.48 -27.72
N ARG A 20 13.69 41.10 -26.70
CA ARG A 20 13.15 40.83 -25.37
C ARG A 20 12.74 42.13 -24.70
N LEU A 21 11.60 42.10 -24.02
CA LEU A 21 11.05 43.25 -23.32
C LEU A 21 11.62 43.28 -21.90
N ASP A 22 12.18 44.43 -21.51
CA ASP A 22 12.67 44.72 -20.16
C ASP A 22 11.63 45.55 -19.40
N TYR A 23 11.22 45.07 -18.24
CA TYR A 23 10.23 45.70 -17.36
C TYR A 23 10.85 46.08 -16.02
N ARG A 24 10.44 47.24 -15.49
CA ARG A 24 10.80 47.71 -14.13
C ARG A 24 9.60 47.85 -13.22
N THR A 25 8.52 47.14 -13.53
CA THR A 25 7.21 47.28 -12.90
C THR A 25 6.98 46.18 -11.86
N VAL A 26 7.95 46.01 -10.95
CA VAL A 26 7.81 45.14 -9.78
C VAL A 26 6.89 45.83 -8.78
N THR A 27 5.78 45.18 -8.42
CA THR A 27 4.79 45.74 -7.48
C THR A 27 5.00 45.25 -6.05
N GLY A 28 5.39 43.98 -5.89
CA GLY A 28 5.58 43.38 -4.58
C GLY A 28 6.41 42.10 -4.63
N VAL A 29 6.99 41.77 -3.47
CA VAL A 29 7.77 40.56 -3.24
C VAL A 29 7.19 39.88 -2.01
N ASN A 30 6.80 38.61 -2.12
CA ASN A 30 6.25 37.83 -1.01
C ASN A 30 6.87 36.43 -1.01
N GLY A 31 7.62 36.11 0.05
CA GLY A 31 8.35 34.83 0.15
C GLY A 31 9.19 34.58 -1.11
N PRO A 32 9.02 33.44 -1.82
CA PRO A 32 9.72 33.14 -3.07
C PRO A 32 9.13 33.80 -4.34
N LEU A 33 8.04 34.56 -4.23
CA LEU A 33 7.26 35.10 -5.34
C LEU A 33 7.55 36.59 -5.55
N VAL A 34 7.61 37.00 -6.82
CA VAL A 34 7.71 38.39 -7.28
C VAL A 34 6.51 38.68 -8.17
N ILE A 35 5.78 39.74 -7.83
CA ILE A 35 4.60 40.18 -8.56
C ILE A 35 5.01 41.33 -9.48
N LEU A 36 4.69 41.17 -10.76
CA LEU A 36 4.93 42.16 -11.80
C LEU A 36 3.60 42.65 -12.37
N ASP A 37 3.50 43.94 -12.67
CA ASP A 37 2.30 44.54 -13.29
C ASP A 37 2.65 45.20 -14.64
N ASN A 38 1.63 45.45 -15.45
CA ASN A 38 1.72 46.09 -16.76
C ASN A 38 2.61 45.36 -17.79
N ILE A 39 2.62 44.02 -17.76
CA ILE A 39 3.34 43.19 -18.72
C ILE A 39 2.48 42.98 -19.98
N LYS A 40 3.13 42.99 -21.15
CA LYS A 40 2.46 42.73 -22.43
C LYS A 40 2.69 41.28 -22.86
N GLY A 41 1.61 40.51 -22.93
CA GLY A 41 1.59 39.14 -23.44
C GLY A 41 2.49 38.14 -22.70
N PRO A 42 2.46 38.07 -21.36
CA PRO A 42 3.21 37.04 -20.63
C PRO A 42 2.68 35.64 -20.99
N LYS A 43 3.57 34.65 -21.05
CA LYS A 43 3.21 33.23 -21.27
C LYS A 43 3.39 32.41 -19.99
N PHE A 44 2.55 31.39 -19.83
CA PHE A 44 2.65 30.48 -18.69
C PHE A 44 3.95 29.67 -18.76
N SER A 45 4.61 29.45 -17.63
CA SER A 45 5.91 28.76 -17.54
C SER A 45 7.05 29.41 -18.33
N GLU A 46 6.93 30.68 -18.69
CA GLU A 46 7.97 31.45 -19.35
C GLU A 46 9.14 31.75 -18.39
N ILE A 47 10.36 31.75 -18.91
CA ILE A 47 11.54 32.15 -18.14
C ILE A 47 11.75 33.66 -18.16
N VAL A 48 11.98 34.21 -16.97
CA VAL A 48 12.30 35.62 -16.73
C VAL A 48 13.69 35.69 -16.13
N THR A 49 14.52 36.61 -16.62
CA THR A 49 15.81 36.93 -16.01
C THR A 49 15.67 38.23 -15.22
N LEU A 50 15.83 38.15 -13.90
CA LEU A 50 15.85 39.32 -13.03
C LEU A 50 17.28 39.81 -12.87
N THR A 51 17.51 41.09 -13.12
CA THR A 51 18.76 41.77 -12.79
C THR A 51 18.50 42.70 -11.61
N LEU A 52 19.11 42.40 -10.47
CA LEU A 52 19.00 43.20 -9.24
C LEU A 52 19.76 44.53 -9.39
N GLY A 53 19.53 45.45 -8.46
CA GLY A 53 20.26 46.74 -8.40
C GLY A 53 21.78 46.56 -8.30
N ASP A 54 22.23 45.48 -7.66
CA ASP A 54 23.65 45.13 -7.52
C ASP A 54 24.27 44.53 -8.80
N GLY A 55 23.47 44.34 -9.85
CA GLY A 55 23.88 43.71 -11.10
C GLY A 55 23.88 42.18 -11.08
N THR A 56 23.54 41.56 -9.94
CA THR A 56 23.37 40.10 -9.87
C THR A 56 22.16 39.65 -10.67
N GLN A 57 22.32 38.57 -11.43
CA GLN A 57 21.26 37.99 -12.25
C GLN A 57 20.67 36.76 -11.57
N ARG A 58 19.35 36.67 -11.56
CA ARG A 58 18.57 35.54 -11.06
C ARG A 58 17.60 35.06 -12.12
N LYS A 59 17.34 33.76 -12.16
CA LYS A 59 16.35 33.16 -13.05
C LYS A 59 15.04 32.99 -12.31
N ALA A 60 13.94 33.13 -13.03
CA ALA A 60 12.61 32.94 -12.49
C ALA A 60 11.68 32.36 -13.55
N GLN A 61 10.59 31.74 -13.07
CA GLN A 61 9.57 31.15 -13.91
C GLN A 61 8.21 31.79 -13.65
N VAL A 62 7.48 32.14 -14.71
CA VAL A 62 6.11 32.64 -14.61
C VAL A 62 5.19 31.50 -14.19
N LEU A 63 4.46 31.71 -13.09
CA LEU A 63 3.52 30.74 -12.54
C LEU A 63 2.09 31.07 -12.89
N GLU A 64 1.68 32.32 -12.71
CA GLU A 64 0.31 32.74 -12.92
C GLU A 64 0.28 34.04 -13.71
N ILE A 65 -0.72 34.14 -14.59
CA ILE A 65 -0.96 35.32 -15.39
C ILE A 65 -2.43 35.70 -15.21
N SER A 66 -2.66 36.95 -14.81
CA SER A 66 -3.98 37.53 -14.70
C SER A 66 -4.00 38.88 -15.43
N GLY A 67 -4.48 38.86 -16.68
CA GLY A 67 -4.51 40.04 -17.55
C GLY A 67 -3.11 40.62 -17.79
N LYS A 68 -2.80 41.75 -17.15
CA LYS A 68 -1.50 42.44 -17.25
C LYS A 68 -0.55 42.15 -16.09
N ARG A 69 -0.99 41.38 -15.11
CA ARG A 69 -0.19 40.96 -13.95
C ARG A 69 0.38 39.58 -14.19
N ALA A 70 1.63 39.38 -13.81
CA ALA A 70 2.27 38.08 -13.78
C ALA A 70 2.90 37.84 -12.41
N VAL A 71 2.69 36.63 -11.88
CA VAL A 71 3.36 36.14 -10.68
C VAL A 71 4.52 35.27 -11.12
N VAL A 72 5.72 35.64 -10.72
CA VAL A 72 6.96 34.98 -11.11
C VAL A 72 7.65 34.42 -9.88
N GLN A 73 8.16 33.20 -9.98
CA GLN A 73 8.87 32.52 -8.90
C GLN A 73 10.37 32.54 -9.17
N VAL A 74 11.15 33.10 -8.26
CA VAL A 74 12.60 33.27 -8.41
C VAL A 74 13.35 32.06 -7.88
N PHE A 75 14.19 31.43 -8.71
CA PHE A 75 14.90 30.20 -8.35
C PHE A 75 15.91 30.43 -7.22
N GLU A 76 16.72 31.49 -7.30
CA GLU A 76 17.76 31.79 -6.29
C GLU A 76 17.23 32.48 -5.02
N GLY A 77 15.91 32.62 -4.89
CA GLY A 77 15.24 33.34 -3.80
C GLY A 77 15.14 34.85 -4.03
N THR A 78 14.48 35.53 -3.09
CA THR A 78 14.06 36.94 -3.24
C THR A 78 14.85 37.94 -2.40
N ILE A 79 15.86 37.47 -1.67
CA ILE A 79 16.70 38.31 -0.80
C ILE A 79 17.41 39.38 -1.62
N GLY A 80 17.21 40.66 -1.30
CA GLY A 80 17.85 41.78 -2.00
C GLY A 80 17.14 42.25 -3.27
N ILE A 81 15.93 41.75 -3.57
CA ILE A 81 15.12 42.28 -4.67
C ILE A 81 14.46 43.59 -4.22
N ASP A 82 14.76 44.67 -4.94
CA ASP A 82 14.12 45.98 -4.76
C ASP A 82 12.99 46.18 -5.80
N ALA A 83 11.93 46.90 -5.43
CA ALA A 83 10.83 47.20 -6.35
C ALA A 83 11.22 48.22 -7.42
N LYS A 84 12.18 49.12 -7.14
CA LYS A 84 12.46 50.28 -8.00
C LYS A 84 13.62 50.05 -8.97
N HIS A 85 14.69 49.39 -8.53
CA HIS A 85 15.90 49.22 -9.33
C HIS A 85 16.00 47.87 -10.06
N THR A 86 15.17 46.89 -9.69
CA THR A 86 15.20 45.56 -10.32
C THR A 86 14.62 45.61 -11.73
N ARG A 87 15.32 44.99 -12.67
CA ARG A 87 14.92 44.84 -14.07
C ARG A 87 14.53 43.40 -14.36
N CYS A 88 13.45 43.20 -15.11
CA CYS A 88 12.93 41.88 -15.43
C CYS A 88 12.84 41.72 -16.95
N GLU A 89 13.68 40.86 -17.51
CA GLU A 89 13.71 40.55 -18.93
C GLU A 89 12.96 39.22 -19.20
N PHE A 90 11.93 39.29 -20.04
CA PHE A 90 11.12 38.13 -20.43
C PHE A 90 11.72 37.44 -21.65
N SER A 91 11.97 36.13 -21.56
CA SER A 91 12.64 35.38 -22.63
C SER A 91 11.72 35.01 -23.80
N GLY A 92 10.39 35.02 -23.62
CA GLY A 92 9.39 34.63 -24.63
C GLY A 92 9.20 33.11 -24.80
N ASP A 93 9.97 32.31 -24.07
CA ASP A 93 10.10 30.86 -24.21
C ASP A 93 10.15 30.17 -22.84
N VAL A 94 9.84 28.87 -22.83
CA VAL A 94 9.86 28.03 -21.63
C VAL A 94 11.29 27.65 -21.22
N LEU A 95 11.45 27.04 -20.05
CA LEU A 95 12.74 26.57 -19.58
C LEU A 95 13.24 25.40 -20.44
N LYS A 96 14.33 25.63 -21.18
CA LYS A 96 14.99 24.61 -22.00
C LYS A 96 16.36 24.26 -21.44
N MET A 97 16.66 22.96 -21.42
CA MET A 97 17.98 22.43 -21.08
C MET A 97 18.84 22.35 -22.34
N PRO A 98 20.05 22.94 -22.34
CA PRO A 98 21.05 22.64 -23.36
C PRO A 98 21.51 21.19 -23.22
N VAL A 99 21.16 20.33 -24.18
CA VAL A 99 21.55 18.91 -24.18
C VAL A 99 22.67 18.66 -25.19
N SER A 100 23.60 17.79 -24.82
CA SER A 100 24.67 17.28 -25.68
C SER A 100 25.21 15.97 -25.12
N GLU A 101 25.83 15.14 -25.96
CA GLU A 101 26.54 13.94 -25.53
C GLU A 101 27.72 14.26 -24.59
N ASP A 102 28.32 15.45 -24.74
CA ASP A 102 29.39 15.99 -23.88
C ASP A 102 28.95 16.26 -22.42
N SER A 103 27.68 16.01 -22.09
CA SER A 103 27.19 16.04 -20.72
C SER A 103 27.68 14.85 -19.88
N LEU A 104 28.05 13.73 -20.52
CA LEU A 104 28.66 12.56 -19.87
C LEU A 104 30.00 12.92 -19.24
N GLY A 105 30.23 12.51 -17.99
CA GLY A 105 31.42 12.87 -17.23
C GLY A 105 31.39 14.26 -16.58
N ARG A 106 30.31 15.03 -16.75
CA ARG A 106 30.19 16.39 -16.21
C ARG A 106 29.35 16.44 -14.93
N ILE A 107 29.65 17.44 -14.10
CA ILE A 107 28.88 17.75 -12.89
C ILE A 107 28.15 19.09 -13.06
N PHE A 108 26.83 19.06 -12.92
CA PHE A 108 25.94 20.21 -12.96
C PHE A 108 25.34 20.48 -11.58
N ASN A 109 24.95 21.73 -11.36
CA ASN A 109 24.11 22.10 -10.22
C ASN A 109 22.62 21.85 -10.51
N GLY A 110 21.75 22.12 -9.54
CA GLY A 110 20.29 22.00 -9.68
C GLY A 110 19.65 22.91 -10.74
N SER A 111 20.39 23.92 -11.23
CA SER A 111 19.99 24.84 -12.31
C SER A 111 20.60 24.51 -13.68
N GLY A 112 21.34 23.40 -13.81
CA GLY A 112 21.99 22.97 -15.06
C GLY A 112 23.27 23.73 -15.42
N LYS A 113 23.86 24.49 -14.49
CA LYS A 113 25.16 25.15 -14.66
C LYS A 113 26.29 24.19 -14.23
N PRO A 114 27.41 24.11 -14.97
CA PRO A 114 28.52 23.22 -14.61
C PRO A 114 29.22 23.68 -13.32
N VAL A 115 29.54 22.73 -12.44
CA VAL A 115 30.22 22.93 -11.14
C VAL A 115 31.67 22.44 -11.18
N ASP A 116 32.01 21.62 -12.17
CA ASP A 116 33.33 21.02 -12.38
C ASP A 116 34.43 21.98 -12.86
N LYS A 117 34.17 23.29 -12.90
CA LYS A 117 35.04 24.33 -13.49
C LYS A 117 35.33 24.12 -14.98
N GLY A 118 34.61 23.21 -15.64
CA GLY A 118 34.64 23.07 -17.09
C GLY A 118 33.92 24.22 -17.79
N PRO A 119 34.09 24.35 -19.12
CA PRO A 119 33.36 25.33 -19.90
C PRO A 119 31.84 25.04 -19.89
N PRO A 120 31.00 26.05 -20.22
CA PRO A 120 29.59 25.79 -20.49
C PRO A 120 29.45 24.73 -21.58
N VAL A 121 28.45 23.85 -21.44
CA VAL A 121 28.17 22.82 -22.44
C VAL A 121 27.76 23.50 -23.75
N LEU A 122 28.35 23.05 -24.85
CA LEU A 122 27.95 23.47 -26.18
C LEU A 122 26.75 22.59 -26.60
N PRO A 123 25.53 23.13 -26.67
CA PRO A 123 24.36 22.31 -26.93
C PRO A 123 24.27 21.89 -28.38
N GLU A 124 23.84 20.65 -28.60
CA GLU A 124 23.39 20.16 -29.90
C GLU A 124 21.93 20.55 -30.13
N ASP A 125 21.11 20.49 -29.08
CA ASP A 125 19.71 20.91 -29.10
C ASP A 125 19.29 21.55 -27.75
N TYR A 126 18.17 22.25 -27.77
CA TYR A 126 17.52 22.84 -26.60
C TYR A 126 16.16 22.18 -26.36
N LEU A 127 16.12 21.24 -25.42
CA LEU A 127 14.90 20.50 -25.10
C LEU A 127 14.16 21.11 -23.91
N ASP A 128 12.83 21.09 -23.96
CA ASP A 128 11.98 21.50 -22.83
C ASP A 128 12.15 20.52 -21.66
N ILE A 129 12.34 21.07 -20.46
CA ILE A 129 12.53 20.27 -19.24
C ILE A 129 11.28 19.47 -18.83
N GLN A 130 10.08 19.91 -19.23
CA GLN A 130 8.85 19.19 -18.93
C GLN A 130 8.77 17.86 -19.69
N GLY A 131 9.55 17.73 -20.77
CA GLY A 131 9.54 16.56 -21.65
C GLY A 131 8.27 16.48 -22.50
N GLN A 132 8.17 15.42 -23.28
CA GLN A 132 6.97 15.12 -24.07
C GLN A 132 6.36 13.80 -23.61
N PRO A 133 5.02 13.71 -23.47
CA PRO A 133 4.37 12.47 -23.07
C PRO A 133 4.58 11.40 -24.15
N ILE A 134 4.99 10.21 -23.73
CA ILE A 134 5.20 9.08 -24.64
C ILE A 134 3.85 8.48 -25.02
N ASN A 135 3.62 8.31 -26.32
CA ASN A 135 2.41 7.66 -26.83
C ASN A 135 2.34 6.18 -26.34
N PRO A 136 1.27 5.78 -25.64
CA PRO A 136 1.12 4.41 -25.12
C PRO A 136 1.19 3.32 -26.19
N SER A 137 0.75 3.58 -27.42
CA SER A 137 0.75 2.60 -28.52
C SER A 137 2.15 2.25 -29.03
N VAL A 138 3.10 3.18 -28.88
CA VAL A 138 4.48 3.03 -29.33
C VAL A 138 5.37 2.47 -28.20
N ARG A 139 4.84 2.37 -26.98
CA ARG A 139 5.59 1.84 -25.81
C ARG A 139 5.78 0.33 -25.94
N VAL A 140 7.03 -0.11 -25.79
CA VAL A 140 7.38 -1.54 -25.77
C VAL A 140 7.47 -2.00 -24.33
N TYR A 141 6.87 -3.16 -24.06
CA TYR A 141 6.89 -3.74 -22.72
C TYR A 141 8.32 -4.17 -22.30
N PRO A 142 8.82 -3.76 -21.13
CA PRO A 142 10.11 -4.20 -20.60
C PRO A 142 10.18 -5.72 -20.42
N ARG A 143 11.21 -6.36 -20.97
CA ARG A 143 11.46 -7.80 -20.79
C ARG A 143 12.86 -8.11 -20.27
N GLU A 144 13.87 -7.33 -20.62
CA GLU A 144 15.25 -7.64 -20.27
C GLU A 144 15.54 -7.33 -18.81
N MET A 145 16.21 -8.23 -18.09
CA MET A 145 16.59 -8.03 -16.70
C MET A 145 17.87 -7.20 -16.62
N ILE A 146 17.89 -6.26 -15.66
CA ILE A 146 19.11 -5.58 -15.22
C ILE A 146 19.67 -6.36 -14.04
N GLN A 147 20.96 -6.66 -14.10
CA GLN A 147 21.71 -7.22 -12.99
C GLN A 147 22.25 -6.07 -12.15
N THR A 148 21.85 -6.01 -10.89
CA THR A 148 22.29 -4.98 -9.94
C THR A 148 23.48 -5.43 -9.10
N GLY A 149 23.79 -6.74 -9.07
CA GLY A 149 24.85 -7.32 -8.24
C GLY A 149 24.39 -7.61 -6.80
N ILE A 150 23.20 -7.12 -6.43
CA ILE A 150 22.59 -7.31 -5.12
C ILE A 150 21.64 -8.51 -5.18
N SER A 151 21.93 -9.56 -4.41
CA SER A 151 21.16 -10.81 -4.40
C SER A 151 19.69 -10.58 -4.02
N ALA A 152 19.43 -9.76 -3.00
CA ALA A 152 18.07 -9.47 -2.56
C ALA A 152 17.23 -8.79 -3.65
N ILE A 153 17.84 -7.95 -4.50
CA ILE A 153 17.16 -7.29 -5.62
C ILE A 153 17.06 -8.26 -6.79
N ASP A 154 18.18 -8.83 -7.24
CA ASP A 154 18.23 -9.63 -8.46
C ASP A 154 17.41 -10.92 -8.37
N THR A 155 17.43 -11.61 -7.23
CA THR A 155 16.69 -12.88 -7.08
C THR A 155 15.23 -12.69 -6.63
N MET A 156 14.96 -11.81 -5.67
CA MET A 156 13.61 -11.67 -5.09
C MET A 156 12.76 -10.61 -5.79
N ASN A 157 13.37 -9.50 -6.24
CA ASN A 157 12.68 -8.33 -6.77
C ASN A 157 13.33 -7.85 -8.08
N SER A 158 13.50 -8.77 -9.03
CA SER A 158 14.27 -8.52 -10.26
C SER A 158 13.76 -7.27 -10.99
N VAL A 159 14.69 -6.44 -11.45
CA VAL A 159 14.40 -5.17 -12.13
C VAL A 159 14.48 -5.38 -13.64
N ALA A 160 13.43 -4.98 -14.35
CA ALA A 160 13.39 -4.98 -15.80
C ALA A 160 13.95 -3.66 -16.37
N ARG A 161 14.53 -3.74 -17.55
CA ARG A 161 15.08 -2.61 -18.30
C ARG A 161 13.96 -1.73 -18.84
N GLY A 162 13.91 -0.49 -18.36
CA GLY A 162 12.79 0.42 -18.60
C GLY A 162 11.76 0.45 -17.46
N GLN A 163 11.98 -0.30 -16.38
CA GLN A 163 11.12 -0.28 -15.20
C GLN A 163 11.38 0.96 -14.34
N LYS A 164 10.33 1.38 -13.63
CA LYS A 164 10.39 2.36 -12.54
C LYS A 164 10.22 1.66 -11.19
N ILE A 165 11.29 1.59 -10.41
CA ILE A 165 11.29 0.91 -9.10
C ILE A 165 11.96 1.79 -8.02
N PRO A 166 11.20 2.28 -7.04
CA PRO A 166 11.73 3.12 -5.98
C PRO A 166 12.44 2.31 -4.89
N ILE A 167 13.34 2.97 -4.18
CA ILE A 167 13.91 2.48 -2.91
C ILE A 167 13.29 3.30 -1.78
N PHE A 168 12.50 2.65 -0.93
CA PHE A 168 11.92 3.20 0.28
C PHE A 168 12.91 3.00 1.41
N SER A 169 13.43 4.10 1.93
CA SER A 169 14.40 4.13 3.02
C SER A 169 13.88 4.98 4.16
N ALA A 170 14.70 5.14 5.20
CA ALA A 170 14.46 6.04 6.30
C ALA A 170 15.71 6.85 6.64
N ALA A 171 15.53 7.91 7.43
CA ALA A 171 16.63 8.70 7.94
C ALA A 171 17.59 7.83 8.78
N GLY A 172 18.87 7.87 8.42
CA GLY A 172 19.94 7.11 9.06
C GLY A 172 20.21 5.71 8.48
N LEU A 173 19.43 5.26 7.49
CA LEU A 173 19.68 3.97 6.82
C LEU A 173 20.64 4.13 5.62
N PRO A 174 21.40 3.07 5.26
CA PRO A 174 22.46 3.14 4.24
C PRO A 174 21.92 3.04 2.80
N HIS A 175 20.98 3.92 2.43
CA HIS A 175 20.39 3.93 1.09
C HIS A 175 21.31 4.55 0.04
N ASN A 176 22.19 5.45 0.45
CA ASN A 176 23.16 6.07 -0.45
C ASN A 176 24.23 5.06 -0.88
N GLU A 177 24.66 4.21 0.04
CA GLU A 177 25.63 3.14 -0.19
C GLU A 177 25.03 2.07 -1.11
N ILE A 178 23.75 1.71 -0.92
CA ILE A 178 23.03 0.80 -1.83
C ILE A 178 22.94 1.42 -3.23
N ALA A 179 22.62 2.71 -3.34
CA ALA A 179 22.55 3.40 -4.62
C ALA A 179 23.90 3.44 -5.35
N ALA A 180 24.97 3.76 -4.62
CA ALA A 180 26.35 3.72 -5.11
C ALA A 180 26.73 2.30 -5.57
N GLN A 181 26.40 1.28 -4.80
CA GLN A 181 26.60 -0.12 -5.18
C GLN A 181 25.89 -0.46 -6.50
N ILE A 182 24.61 -0.09 -6.62
CA ILE A 182 23.84 -0.32 -7.85
C ILE A 182 24.50 0.40 -9.04
N CYS A 183 24.91 1.67 -8.90
CA CYS A 183 25.59 2.39 -9.98
C CYS A 183 26.86 1.70 -10.47
N ARG A 184 27.69 1.20 -9.54
CA ARG A 184 28.96 0.54 -9.90
C ARG A 184 28.73 -0.79 -10.60
N GLN A 185 27.75 -1.55 -10.11
CA GLN A 185 27.53 -2.94 -10.50
C GLN A 185 26.48 -3.13 -11.59
N ALA A 186 25.67 -2.09 -11.87
CA ALA A 186 24.62 -2.14 -12.87
C ALA A 186 25.19 -2.56 -14.23
N GLY A 187 24.66 -3.67 -14.74
CA GLY A 187 24.96 -4.20 -16.06
C GLY A 187 23.79 -5.02 -16.59
N LEU A 188 23.88 -5.39 -17.86
CA LEU A 188 22.99 -6.41 -18.40
C LEU A 188 23.48 -7.79 -17.98
N VAL A 189 22.55 -8.73 -17.80
CA VAL A 189 22.87 -10.14 -17.60
C VAL A 189 23.62 -10.63 -18.84
N LYS A 190 24.92 -10.90 -18.70
CA LYS A 190 25.80 -11.32 -19.80
C LYS A 190 25.33 -12.67 -20.33
N ARG A 191 24.86 -12.71 -21.58
CA ARG A 191 24.50 -13.96 -22.27
C ARG A 191 25.54 -14.29 -23.31
N SER A 192 25.88 -15.58 -23.42
CA SER A 192 26.56 -16.09 -24.62
C SER A 192 25.58 -16.05 -25.81
N GLY A 193 25.58 -14.96 -26.58
CA GLY A 193 25.00 -14.94 -27.94
C GLY A 193 23.97 -13.85 -28.29
N LYS A 194 23.88 -12.72 -27.58
CA LYS A 194 23.14 -11.54 -28.07
C LYS A 194 24.08 -10.51 -28.71
N GLY A 195 23.50 -9.52 -29.41
CA GLY A 195 24.16 -8.75 -30.46
C GLY A 195 25.31 -7.84 -30.01
N VAL A 196 26.24 -7.60 -30.94
CA VAL A 196 27.46 -6.78 -30.77
C VAL A 196 27.21 -5.37 -30.21
N ASN A 197 26.00 -4.82 -30.38
CA ASN A 197 25.65 -3.47 -29.95
C ASN A 197 25.07 -3.39 -28.52
N ASP A 198 24.31 -4.39 -28.04
CA ASP A 198 23.69 -4.34 -26.71
C ASP A 198 24.67 -4.77 -25.60
N ASP A 199 25.69 -5.57 -25.96
CA ASP A 199 26.71 -6.09 -25.03
C ASP A 199 27.91 -5.15 -24.87
N HIS A 200 27.94 -4.00 -25.55
CA HIS A 200 29.03 -3.04 -25.39
C HIS A 200 28.84 -2.21 -24.11
N ASP A 201 29.78 -2.32 -23.17
CA ASP A 201 29.69 -1.66 -21.86
C ASP A 201 29.55 -0.12 -21.98
N ASP A 202 30.07 0.50 -23.05
CA ASP A 202 29.96 1.96 -23.30
C ASP A 202 28.54 2.43 -23.66
N ASN A 203 27.61 1.52 -23.97
CA ASN A 203 26.22 1.89 -24.24
C ASN A 203 25.40 2.09 -22.96
N PHE A 204 25.98 1.83 -21.78
CA PHE A 204 25.30 2.05 -20.50
C PHE A 204 25.72 3.40 -19.88
N ALA A 205 24.76 4.30 -19.74
CA ALA A 205 24.97 5.62 -19.15
C ALA A 205 24.18 5.77 -17.85
N ILE A 206 24.73 6.52 -16.91
CA ILE A 206 24.09 6.78 -15.62
C ILE A 206 23.78 8.27 -15.51
N VAL A 207 22.55 8.60 -15.15
CA VAL A 207 22.15 9.97 -14.83
C VAL A 207 21.77 10.01 -13.37
N PHE A 208 22.56 10.71 -12.58
CA PHE A 208 22.36 10.79 -11.14
C PHE A 208 21.93 12.20 -10.76
N ALA A 209 20.79 12.33 -10.09
CA ALA A 209 20.29 13.59 -9.57
C ALA A 209 20.14 13.54 -8.05
N ALA A 210 20.85 14.44 -7.38
CA ALA A 210 20.80 14.66 -5.94
C ALA A 210 20.03 15.95 -5.63
N MET A 211 19.08 15.91 -4.71
CA MET A 211 18.14 16.98 -4.37
C MET A 211 18.11 17.16 -2.86
N GLY A 212 18.58 18.31 -2.38
CA GLY A 212 18.59 18.63 -0.95
C GLY A 212 19.52 17.76 -0.13
N VAL A 213 20.60 17.23 -0.75
CA VAL A 213 21.54 16.35 -0.05
C VAL A 213 22.59 17.16 0.72
N ASN A 214 23.09 16.57 1.81
CA ASN A 214 24.19 17.15 2.57
C ASN A 214 25.50 17.12 1.76
N MET A 215 26.44 18.02 2.10
CA MET A 215 27.75 18.08 1.45
C MET A 215 28.54 16.77 1.60
N GLU A 216 28.41 16.07 2.74
CA GLU A 216 29.03 14.76 2.97
C GLU A 216 28.50 13.70 1.99
N THR A 217 27.18 13.65 1.80
CA THR A 217 26.54 12.72 0.86
C THR A 217 26.94 13.03 -0.58
N ALA A 218 26.97 14.31 -0.97
CA ALA A 218 27.42 14.72 -2.29
C ALA A 218 28.90 14.34 -2.53
N SER A 219 29.75 14.54 -1.52
CA SER A 219 31.17 14.18 -1.58
C SER A 219 31.38 12.67 -1.63
N PHE A 220 30.54 11.91 -0.92
CA PHE A 220 30.54 10.45 -0.96
C PHE A 220 30.27 9.92 -2.37
N PHE A 221 29.20 10.38 -3.02
CA PHE A 221 28.88 9.96 -4.39
C PHE A 221 29.97 10.37 -5.38
N LYS A 222 30.47 11.59 -5.27
CA LYS A 222 31.55 12.08 -6.14
C LYS A 222 32.80 11.19 -6.02
N ARG A 223 33.26 10.92 -4.80
CA ARG A 223 34.42 10.08 -4.54
C ARG A 223 34.20 8.65 -5.03
N ASP A 224 33.01 8.08 -4.79
CA ASP A 224 32.69 6.72 -5.22
C ASP A 224 32.69 6.56 -6.75
N PHE A 225 32.15 7.55 -7.48
CA PHE A 225 32.15 7.55 -8.94
C PHE A 225 33.54 7.81 -9.54
N GLU A 226 34.38 8.60 -8.87
CA GLU A 226 35.78 8.80 -9.24
C GLU A 226 36.62 7.53 -8.99
N GLU A 227 36.49 6.89 -7.83
CA GLU A 227 37.23 5.67 -7.47
C GLU A 227 36.83 4.46 -8.32
N SER A 228 35.55 4.35 -8.68
CA SER A 228 35.06 3.26 -9.52
C SER A 228 35.36 3.45 -11.02
N GLY A 229 35.89 4.61 -11.44
CA GLY A 229 36.08 4.95 -12.86
C GLY A 229 34.77 5.10 -13.64
N SER A 230 33.62 5.08 -12.96
CA SER A 230 32.30 5.22 -13.60
C SER A 230 31.93 6.67 -13.93
N MET A 231 32.79 7.62 -13.56
CA MET A 231 32.57 9.05 -13.79
C MET A 231 32.38 9.37 -15.29
N GLU A 232 33.19 8.80 -16.19
CA GLU A 232 33.13 9.09 -17.63
C GLU A 232 31.77 8.78 -18.27
N ARG A 233 31.07 7.76 -17.74
CA ARG A 233 29.74 7.34 -18.19
C ARG A 233 28.57 7.93 -17.39
N THR A 234 28.86 8.84 -16.44
CA THR A 234 27.86 9.36 -15.51
C THR A 234 27.69 10.87 -15.65
N THR A 235 26.45 11.35 -15.75
CA THR A 235 26.14 12.78 -15.57
C THR A 235 25.62 13.01 -14.14
N LEU A 236 26.21 13.96 -13.42
CA LEU A 236 25.79 14.27 -12.05
C LEU A 236 25.06 15.62 -12.01
N PHE A 237 23.85 15.63 -11.48
CA PHE A 237 23.12 16.85 -11.09
C PHE A 237 23.10 16.92 -9.57
N LEU A 238 23.84 17.86 -8.98
CA LEU A 238 23.96 18.00 -7.54
C LEU A 238 23.26 19.27 -7.07
N ASN A 239 22.22 19.08 -6.26
CA ASN A 239 21.57 20.15 -5.53
C ASN A 239 21.74 19.92 -4.03
N LEU A 240 22.59 20.75 -3.42
CA LEU A 240 22.96 20.71 -2.01
C LEU A 240 21.84 21.25 -1.11
N ALA A 241 21.87 20.92 0.18
CA ALA A 241 20.92 21.45 1.15
C ALA A 241 20.94 23.01 1.24
N ASP A 242 22.11 23.62 1.04
CA ASP A 242 22.30 25.09 1.07
C ASP A 242 21.75 25.80 -0.17
N HIS A 243 21.49 25.06 -1.25
CA HIS A 243 20.92 25.62 -2.46
C HIS A 243 19.40 25.84 -2.32
N PRO A 244 18.84 26.79 -3.09
CA PRO A 244 17.42 27.13 -3.01
C PRO A 244 16.50 25.92 -3.24
N THR A 245 15.38 25.90 -2.53
CA THR A 245 14.42 24.78 -2.59
C THR A 245 13.77 24.64 -3.97
N ILE A 246 13.64 25.73 -4.72
CA ILE A 246 13.03 25.73 -6.05
C ILE A 246 13.92 25.03 -7.08
N GLU A 247 15.25 25.08 -6.92
CA GLU A 247 16.15 24.29 -7.76
C GLU A 247 15.83 22.79 -7.65
N ARG A 248 15.33 22.33 -6.48
CA ARG A 248 14.98 20.91 -6.27
C ARG A 248 13.81 20.48 -7.16
N ILE A 249 12.90 21.39 -7.49
CA ILE A 249 11.74 21.12 -8.35
C ILE A 249 12.17 20.91 -9.81
N ILE A 250 13.18 21.66 -10.28
CA ILE A 250 13.67 21.57 -11.66
C ILE A 250 14.75 20.51 -11.85
N THR A 251 15.53 20.20 -10.81
CA THR A 251 16.64 19.21 -10.86
C THR A 251 16.23 17.85 -11.49
N PRO A 252 15.15 17.16 -11.06
CA PRO A 252 14.78 15.87 -11.63
C PRO A 252 14.31 16.01 -13.08
N ARG A 253 13.71 17.14 -13.45
CA ARG A 253 13.28 17.43 -14.82
C ARG A 253 14.48 17.63 -15.76
N LEU A 254 15.53 18.33 -15.29
CA LEU A 254 16.79 18.48 -16.03
C LEU A 254 17.48 17.13 -16.24
N ALA A 255 17.54 16.32 -15.19
CA ALA A 255 18.12 14.98 -15.25
C ALA A 255 17.36 14.08 -16.23
N LEU A 256 16.03 14.04 -16.15
CA LEU A 256 15.22 13.22 -17.05
C LEU A 256 15.26 13.68 -18.50
N THR A 257 15.39 14.99 -18.74
CA THR A 257 15.53 15.52 -20.11
C THR A 257 16.86 15.13 -20.72
N THR A 258 17.93 15.14 -19.92
CA THR A 258 19.24 14.63 -20.32
C THR A 258 19.18 13.11 -20.56
N ALA A 259 18.47 12.37 -19.70
CA ALA A 259 18.28 10.93 -19.86
C ALA A 259 17.47 10.57 -21.12
N GLU A 260 16.42 11.33 -21.44
CA GLU A 260 15.63 11.16 -22.66
C GLU A 260 16.43 11.44 -23.92
N TYR A 261 17.25 12.49 -23.89
CA TYR A 261 18.18 12.79 -24.99
C TYR A 261 19.13 11.61 -25.23
N LEU A 262 19.84 11.17 -24.19
CA LEU A 262 20.80 10.06 -24.28
C LEU A 262 20.14 8.74 -24.69
N ALA A 263 18.94 8.45 -24.17
CA ALA A 263 18.26 7.19 -24.46
C ALA A 263 17.60 7.16 -25.84
N TYR A 264 16.95 8.26 -26.25
CA TYR A 264 16.08 8.24 -27.41
C TYR A 264 16.69 8.89 -28.66
N GLN A 265 17.68 9.75 -28.52
CA GLN A 265 18.42 10.33 -29.65
C GLN A 265 19.77 9.64 -29.86
N CYS A 266 20.51 9.39 -28.78
CA CYS A 266 21.82 8.70 -28.83
C CYS A 266 21.73 7.16 -28.67
N GLU A 267 20.51 6.61 -28.50
CA GLU A 267 20.23 5.17 -28.34
C GLU A 267 20.90 4.46 -27.14
N LYS A 268 21.38 5.20 -26.14
CA LYS A 268 22.03 4.63 -24.94
C LYS A 268 21.03 4.00 -23.97
N HIS A 269 21.52 3.11 -23.13
CA HIS A 269 20.76 2.51 -22.04
C HIS A 269 21.02 3.33 -20.78
N VAL A 270 20.01 4.09 -20.36
CA VAL A 270 20.17 5.05 -19.27
C VAL A 270 19.56 4.52 -17.98
N LEU A 271 20.35 4.51 -16.91
CA LEU A 271 19.90 4.31 -15.54
C LEU A 271 19.83 5.68 -14.85
N VAL A 272 18.62 6.08 -14.45
CA VAL A 272 18.39 7.32 -13.73
C VAL A 272 18.22 7.02 -12.25
N ILE A 273 19.03 7.64 -11.41
CA ILE A 273 18.87 7.61 -9.95
C ILE A 273 18.50 9.01 -9.47
N LEU A 274 17.36 9.10 -8.79
CA LEU A 274 16.85 10.34 -8.21
C LEU A 274 16.91 10.21 -6.70
N THR A 275 17.66 11.06 -6.00
CA THR A 275 17.72 11.10 -4.53
C THR A 275 17.68 12.56 -4.09
N ASP A 276 16.97 13.02 -3.07
CA ASP A 276 15.90 12.36 -2.32
C ASP A 276 14.54 12.92 -2.77
N MET A 277 13.62 12.04 -3.15
CA MET A 277 12.26 12.44 -3.55
C MET A 277 11.45 13.04 -2.39
N SER A 278 11.83 12.78 -1.13
CA SER A 278 11.21 13.43 0.02
C SER A 278 11.57 14.92 0.10
N SER A 279 12.83 15.27 -0.19
CA SER A 279 13.27 16.67 -0.29
C SER A 279 12.61 17.40 -1.46
N TYR A 280 12.30 16.69 -2.54
CA TYR A 280 11.48 17.22 -3.64
C TYR A 280 10.06 17.53 -3.18
N ALA A 281 9.39 16.58 -2.51
CA ALA A 281 8.02 16.76 -2.04
C ALA A 281 7.90 17.88 -0.98
N ASP A 282 8.89 18.02 -0.11
CA ASP A 282 8.92 19.10 0.88
C ASP A 282 9.14 20.48 0.23
N ALA A 283 9.96 20.57 -0.82
CA ALA A 283 10.08 21.79 -1.61
C ALA A 283 8.76 22.14 -2.33
N LEU A 284 8.06 21.14 -2.86
CA LEU A 284 6.75 21.33 -3.47
C LEU A 284 5.71 21.82 -2.46
N ARG A 285 5.73 21.28 -1.23
CA ARG A 285 4.90 21.75 -0.12
C ARG A 285 5.18 23.20 0.25
N GLU A 286 6.46 23.59 0.34
CA GLU A 286 6.84 24.97 0.65
C GLU A 286 6.32 25.96 -0.40
N VAL A 287 6.45 25.61 -1.69
CA VAL A 287 5.94 26.44 -2.79
C VAL A 287 4.41 26.55 -2.76
N SER A 288 3.71 25.46 -2.48
CA SER A 288 2.24 25.46 -2.35
C SER A 288 1.76 26.31 -1.17
N ALA A 289 2.44 26.21 -0.02
CA ALA A 289 2.15 27.02 1.16
C ALA A 289 2.41 28.52 0.92
N ALA A 290 3.50 28.86 0.21
CA ALA A 290 3.80 30.24 -0.15
C ALA A 290 2.78 30.86 -1.11
N ARG A 291 1.99 30.04 -1.81
CA ARG A 291 0.89 30.46 -2.70
C ARG A 291 -0.47 30.49 -2.01
N GLU A 292 -0.54 30.11 -0.73
CA GLU A 292 -1.80 29.97 -0.01
C GLU A 292 -2.80 29.03 -0.72
N GLU A 293 -2.29 28.01 -1.41
CA GLU A 293 -3.12 26.97 -2.03
C GLU A 293 -3.80 26.11 -0.96
N VAL A 294 -4.96 25.52 -1.28
CA VAL A 294 -5.65 24.61 -0.36
C VAL A 294 -4.78 23.36 -0.16
N PRO A 295 -4.33 23.08 1.08
CA PRO A 295 -3.46 21.94 1.35
C PRO A 295 -4.24 20.62 1.27
N GLY A 296 -3.58 19.58 0.78
CA GLY A 296 -4.05 18.20 0.82
C GLY A 296 -3.66 17.49 2.12
N ARG A 297 -3.47 16.17 2.05
CA ARG A 297 -3.11 15.34 3.21
C ARG A 297 -1.74 15.73 3.76
N ARG A 298 -1.64 15.91 5.09
CA ARG A 298 -0.41 16.31 5.81
C ARG A 298 0.25 17.59 5.26
N GLY A 299 -0.52 18.50 4.65
CA GLY A 299 -0.03 19.78 4.15
C GLY A 299 0.56 19.75 2.74
N TYR A 300 0.71 18.58 2.10
CA TYR A 300 1.19 18.48 0.71
C TYR A 300 0.14 18.99 -0.28
N PRO A 301 0.55 19.52 -1.46
CA PRO A 301 -0.40 20.00 -2.47
C PRO A 301 -1.30 18.89 -3.00
N GLY A 302 -2.54 19.24 -3.38
CA GLY A 302 -3.49 18.30 -3.97
C GLY A 302 -3.03 17.67 -5.29
N TYR A 303 -2.16 18.36 -6.05
CA TYR A 303 -1.61 17.89 -7.32
C TYR A 303 -0.31 17.07 -7.18
N MET A 304 0.14 16.74 -5.97
CA MET A 304 1.39 15.99 -5.76
C MET A 304 1.42 14.66 -6.53
N TYR A 305 0.28 13.96 -6.63
CA TYR A 305 0.17 12.72 -7.40
C TYR A 305 0.50 12.94 -8.89
N THR A 306 -0.11 13.97 -9.49
CA THR A 306 0.10 14.31 -10.90
C THR A 306 1.54 14.75 -11.13
N ASP A 307 2.09 15.57 -10.23
CA ASP A 307 3.45 16.10 -10.35
C ASP A 307 4.50 14.99 -10.27
N LEU A 308 4.40 14.06 -9.31
CA LEU A 308 5.26 12.86 -9.25
C LEU A 308 5.08 11.97 -10.48
N SER A 309 3.86 11.86 -11.01
CA SER A 309 3.58 11.08 -12.23
C SER A 309 4.32 11.64 -13.44
N THR A 310 4.43 12.97 -13.57
CA THR A 310 5.19 13.59 -14.68
C THR A 310 6.67 13.22 -14.69
N ILE A 311 7.24 12.90 -13.53
CA ILE A 311 8.64 12.48 -13.38
C ILE A 311 8.75 10.97 -13.63
N TYR A 312 7.95 10.16 -12.92
CA TYR A 312 8.07 8.70 -12.95
C TYR A 312 7.62 8.07 -14.26
N GLU A 313 6.62 8.63 -14.95
CA GLU A 313 6.14 8.09 -16.22
C GLU A 313 7.04 8.41 -17.42
N ARG A 314 8.19 9.06 -17.23
CA ARG A 314 9.20 9.26 -18.29
C ARG A 314 10.10 8.04 -18.51
N ALA A 315 9.98 6.99 -17.68
CA ALA A 315 10.70 5.74 -17.84
C ALA A 315 10.15 4.88 -19.00
N GLY A 316 10.94 3.94 -19.53
CA GLY A 316 10.47 2.92 -20.45
C GLY A 316 11.21 2.85 -21.79
N ARG A 317 10.64 2.06 -22.71
CA ARG A 317 11.17 1.76 -24.05
C ARG A 317 10.19 2.15 -25.13
N ILE A 318 10.71 2.62 -26.26
CA ILE A 318 9.94 3.07 -27.42
C ILE A 318 10.20 2.10 -28.59
N ALA A 319 9.16 1.73 -29.32
CA ALA A 319 9.29 0.91 -30.52
C ALA A 319 10.09 1.65 -31.60
N GLY A 320 11.08 0.98 -32.19
CA GLY A 320 11.95 1.56 -33.21
C GLY A 320 13.17 2.33 -32.68
N ARG A 321 13.35 2.43 -31.35
CA ARG A 321 14.56 2.97 -30.71
C ARG A 321 15.17 1.91 -29.80
N ASN A 322 16.50 1.77 -29.83
CA ASN A 322 17.20 0.75 -29.05
C ASN A 322 17.40 1.13 -27.59
N GLY A 323 17.49 2.43 -27.29
CA GLY A 323 17.72 2.92 -25.93
C GLY A 323 16.52 2.76 -24.99
N SER A 324 16.79 2.92 -23.69
CA SER A 324 15.81 2.72 -22.63
C SER A 324 16.12 3.61 -21.43
N ILE A 325 15.09 3.99 -20.68
CA ILE A 325 15.25 4.73 -19.43
C ILE A 325 14.72 3.87 -18.28
N THR A 326 15.61 3.42 -17.40
CA THR A 326 15.24 2.76 -16.13
C THR A 326 15.35 3.78 -15.01
N GLN A 327 14.36 3.85 -14.14
CA GLN A 327 14.37 4.80 -13.01
C GLN A 327 14.42 4.08 -11.67
N ILE A 328 15.37 4.49 -10.82
CA ILE A 328 15.46 4.09 -9.42
C ILE A 328 15.40 5.35 -8.54
N PRO A 329 14.19 5.86 -8.25
CA PRO A 329 14.03 6.96 -7.31
C PRO A 329 14.18 6.48 -5.86
N ILE A 330 14.88 7.24 -5.06
CA ILE A 330 15.13 6.96 -3.65
C ILE A 330 14.33 7.98 -2.85
N LEU A 331 13.59 7.48 -1.87
CA LEU A 331 12.84 8.31 -0.94
C LEU A 331 13.12 7.92 0.50
N THR A 332 13.20 8.93 1.38
CA THR A 332 13.27 8.71 2.82
C THR A 332 11.88 8.89 3.44
N MET A 333 11.31 7.81 3.97
CA MET A 333 10.04 7.83 4.67
C MET A 333 10.22 8.52 6.03
N PRO A 334 9.43 9.56 6.33
CA PRO A 334 9.47 10.17 7.65
C PRO A 334 8.88 9.21 8.67
N ASN A 335 9.55 9.07 9.82
CA ASN A 335 9.17 8.17 10.91
C ASN A 335 9.00 6.69 10.51
N ASP A 336 9.67 6.26 9.43
CA ASP A 336 9.56 4.90 8.88
C ASP A 336 8.10 4.51 8.50
N ASP A 337 7.23 5.51 8.25
CA ASP A 337 5.80 5.32 7.99
C ASP A 337 5.52 5.14 6.48
N ILE A 338 5.23 3.91 6.07
CA ILE A 338 4.85 3.58 4.69
C ILE A 338 3.51 4.19 4.27
N THR A 339 2.64 4.57 5.22
CA THR A 339 1.34 5.21 4.94
C THR A 339 1.45 6.72 4.74
N HIS A 340 2.66 7.27 4.85
CA HIS A 340 2.93 8.66 4.54
C HIS A 340 2.55 8.98 3.06
N PRO A 341 2.02 10.18 2.74
CA PRO A 341 1.62 10.52 1.38
C PRO A 341 2.70 10.31 0.30
N ILE A 342 3.99 10.55 0.64
CA ILE A 342 5.12 10.38 -0.30
C ILE A 342 5.27 8.91 -0.77
N PRO A 343 5.52 7.91 0.12
CA PRO A 343 5.60 6.52 -0.28
C PRO A 343 4.27 5.97 -0.81
N ASP A 344 3.12 6.38 -0.25
CA ASP A 344 1.79 5.93 -0.70
C ASP A 344 1.52 6.33 -2.17
N LEU A 345 1.72 7.61 -2.52
CA LEU A 345 1.56 8.07 -3.90
C LEU A 345 2.63 7.49 -4.82
N THR A 346 3.87 7.37 -4.36
CA THR A 346 4.93 6.75 -5.17
C THR A 346 4.57 5.29 -5.49
N GLY A 347 4.12 4.51 -4.51
CA GLY A 347 3.72 3.11 -4.70
C GLY A 347 2.49 2.92 -5.61
N TYR A 348 1.62 3.93 -5.74
CA TYR A 348 0.55 3.91 -6.74
C TYR A 348 1.06 4.12 -8.17
N ILE A 349 2.09 4.93 -8.35
CA ILE A 349 2.63 5.30 -9.67
C ILE A 349 3.66 4.26 -10.14
N THR A 350 4.56 3.83 -9.27
CA THR A 350 5.66 2.92 -9.62
C THR A 350 5.23 1.46 -9.67
N GLU A 351 6.06 0.63 -10.29
CA GLU A 351 5.74 -0.76 -10.60
C GLU A 351 6.27 -1.72 -9.54
N GLY A 352 6.22 -1.31 -8.27
CA GLY A 352 6.84 -1.98 -7.14
C GLY A 352 7.60 -1.01 -6.24
N GLN A 353 8.32 -1.55 -5.27
CA GLN A 353 9.20 -0.84 -4.35
C GLN A 353 10.21 -1.80 -3.71
N ILE A 354 11.40 -1.29 -3.39
CA ILE A 354 12.41 -1.97 -2.57
C ILE A 354 12.40 -1.31 -1.20
N TYR A 355 12.20 -2.08 -0.14
CA TYR A 355 12.06 -1.57 1.22
C TYR A 355 13.34 -1.83 2.02
N VAL A 356 13.97 -0.75 2.48
CA VAL A 356 15.14 -0.79 3.36
C VAL A 356 14.66 -0.70 4.80
N ASP A 357 15.02 -1.69 5.62
CA ASP A 357 14.46 -1.89 6.95
C ASP A 357 15.48 -1.61 8.06
N ARG A 358 15.07 -0.81 9.05
CA ARG A 358 15.85 -0.48 10.23
C ARG A 358 16.16 -1.69 11.10
N GLN A 359 15.25 -2.68 11.18
CA GLN A 359 15.46 -3.86 12.02
C GLN A 359 16.62 -4.75 11.51
N ILE A 360 16.78 -4.84 10.19
CA ILE A 360 17.89 -5.58 9.57
C ILE A 360 19.19 -4.80 9.74
N HIS A 361 19.13 -3.46 9.58
CA HIS A 361 20.28 -2.60 9.75
C HIS A 361 20.86 -2.62 11.17
N ASN A 362 20.01 -2.58 12.19
CA ASN A 362 20.42 -2.65 13.61
C ASN A 362 21.16 -3.96 13.95
N ARG A 363 20.94 -5.02 13.16
CA ARG A 363 21.63 -6.31 13.28
C ARG A 363 22.93 -6.38 12.46
N GLN A 364 23.38 -5.27 11.91
CA GLN A 364 24.61 -5.13 11.12
C GLN A 364 24.62 -5.98 9.84
N ILE A 365 23.44 -6.25 9.27
CA ILE A 365 23.31 -6.93 7.98
C ILE A 365 23.22 -5.89 6.87
N TYR A 366 24.07 -6.03 5.86
CA TYR A 366 24.10 -5.17 4.68
C TYR A 366 23.92 -6.00 3.39
N PRO A 367 23.16 -5.53 2.39
CA PRO A 367 22.23 -4.40 2.44
C PRO A 367 20.97 -4.73 3.26
N PRO A 368 20.45 -3.82 4.09
CA PRO A 368 19.30 -4.09 4.95
C PRO A 368 17.96 -4.06 4.20
N ILE A 369 17.78 -4.94 3.22
CA ILE A 369 16.57 -5.02 2.39
C ILE A 369 15.60 -6.04 2.99
N ASN A 370 14.37 -5.60 3.27
CA ASN A 370 13.30 -6.49 3.70
C ASN A 370 12.49 -6.95 2.50
N VAL A 371 12.54 -8.26 2.23
CA VAL A 371 11.91 -8.86 1.06
C VAL A 371 10.39 -8.98 1.15
N LEU A 372 9.78 -8.88 2.35
CA LEU A 372 8.33 -9.03 2.53
C LEU A 372 7.51 -7.84 1.99
N PRO A 373 7.79 -6.58 2.38
CA PRO A 373 7.10 -5.42 1.82
C PRO A 373 7.65 -4.99 0.46
N SER A 374 8.79 -5.54 0.04
CA SER A 374 9.38 -5.28 -1.27
C SER A 374 8.66 -6.06 -2.36
N LEU A 375 8.47 -5.45 -3.53
CA LEU A 375 7.80 -6.05 -4.66
C LEU A 375 8.34 -5.50 -5.98
N SER A 376 8.48 -6.35 -6.99
CA SER A 376 8.63 -5.93 -8.40
C SER A 376 7.51 -6.54 -9.25
N ARG A 377 6.67 -5.69 -9.87
CA ARG A 377 5.54 -6.16 -10.69
C ARG A 377 5.99 -6.75 -12.03
N LEU A 378 7.07 -6.23 -12.61
CA LEU A 378 7.60 -6.69 -13.90
C LEU A 378 8.53 -7.91 -13.80
N MET A 379 8.82 -8.37 -12.58
CA MET A 379 9.70 -9.52 -12.34
C MET A 379 9.35 -10.73 -13.21
N LYS A 380 8.05 -11.06 -13.35
CA LYS A 380 7.59 -12.24 -14.11
C LYS A 380 7.98 -12.22 -15.60
N MET A 381 8.21 -11.03 -16.17
CA MET A 381 8.60 -10.87 -17.57
C MET A 381 10.12 -10.79 -17.75
N ALA A 382 10.83 -10.40 -16.68
CA ALA A 382 12.28 -10.35 -16.62
C ALA A 382 12.93 -11.73 -16.47
N ILE A 383 12.22 -12.65 -15.82
CA ILE A 383 12.70 -14.00 -15.50
C ILE A 383 12.11 -15.06 -16.45
N GLY A 384 12.78 -16.20 -16.55
CA GLY A 384 12.29 -17.37 -17.29
C GLY A 384 13.27 -17.87 -18.35
N GLU A 385 12.82 -18.89 -19.09
CA GLU A 385 13.62 -19.57 -20.11
C GLU A 385 14.04 -18.60 -21.22
N GLY A 386 15.34 -18.61 -21.53
CA GLY A 386 15.95 -17.68 -22.47
C GLY A 386 16.25 -16.29 -21.90
N MET A 387 15.88 -16.00 -20.64
CA MET A 387 16.20 -14.72 -19.98
C MET A 387 17.25 -14.84 -18.87
N THR A 388 16.93 -15.59 -17.82
CA THR A 388 17.83 -15.90 -16.70
C THR A 388 18.06 -17.42 -16.65
N ARG A 389 17.32 -18.12 -15.79
CA ARG A 389 17.27 -19.58 -15.63
C ARG A 389 15.83 -19.98 -15.30
N ASP A 390 15.44 -21.20 -15.70
CA ASP A 390 14.05 -21.67 -15.64
C ASP A 390 13.47 -21.75 -14.23
N ASP A 391 14.32 -21.95 -13.22
CA ASP A 391 13.97 -22.16 -11.82
C ASP A 391 13.83 -20.87 -11.00
N HIS A 392 14.23 -19.72 -11.55
CA HIS A 392 14.26 -18.44 -10.82
C HIS A 392 12.91 -18.11 -10.18
N SER A 393 11.81 -18.25 -10.93
CA SER A 393 10.48 -17.96 -10.39
C SER A 393 10.09 -18.88 -9.24
N GLU A 394 10.43 -20.17 -9.32
CA GLU A 394 10.04 -21.15 -8.31
C GLU A 394 10.84 -20.98 -7.03
N VAL A 395 12.16 -20.76 -7.16
CA VAL A 395 13.09 -20.53 -6.05
C VAL A 395 12.70 -19.28 -5.28
N SER A 396 12.47 -18.16 -5.97
CA SER A 396 12.05 -16.90 -5.33
C SER A 396 10.73 -17.07 -4.57
N ASN A 397 9.71 -17.67 -5.21
CA ASN A 397 8.41 -17.89 -4.59
C ASN A 397 8.45 -18.80 -3.35
N GLN A 398 9.33 -19.79 -3.35
CA GLN A 398 9.52 -20.69 -2.21
C GLN A 398 10.33 -20.03 -1.09
N MET A 399 11.41 -19.32 -1.42
CA MET A 399 12.20 -18.56 -0.44
C MET A 399 11.36 -17.50 0.25
N TYR A 400 10.51 -16.78 -0.49
CA TYR A 400 9.57 -15.81 0.08
C TYR A 400 8.59 -16.48 1.06
N ALA A 401 8.02 -17.63 0.69
CA ALA A 401 7.08 -18.35 1.55
C ALA A 401 7.75 -18.83 2.84
N ASN A 402 8.95 -19.39 2.73
CA ASN A 402 9.71 -19.86 3.88
C ASN A 402 10.13 -18.68 4.79
N TYR A 403 10.48 -17.53 4.22
CA TYR A 403 10.84 -16.33 4.98
C TYR A 403 9.62 -15.78 5.75
N ALA A 404 8.45 -15.72 5.12
CA ALA A 404 7.21 -15.29 5.77
C ALA A 404 6.84 -16.21 6.96
N ILE A 405 6.85 -17.52 6.74
CA ILE A 405 6.60 -18.51 7.81
C ILE A 405 7.66 -18.39 8.91
N GLY A 406 8.94 -18.24 8.54
CA GLY A 406 10.02 -18.06 9.50
C GLY A 406 9.86 -16.82 10.39
N LYS A 407 9.35 -15.70 9.86
CA LYS A 407 9.03 -14.51 10.67
C LYS A 407 7.86 -14.74 11.62
N ASP A 408 6.80 -15.41 11.18
CA ASP A 408 5.69 -15.78 12.07
C ASP A 408 6.16 -16.71 13.19
N VAL A 409 7.00 -17.70 12.86
CA VAL A 409 7.61 -18.61 13.83
C VAL A 409 8.55 -17.87 14.78
N GLN A 410 9.31 -16.88 14.30
CA GLN A 410 10.16 -16.04 15.16
C GLN A 410 9.33 -15.25 16.18
N ALA A 411 8.17 -14.73 15.78
CA ALA A 411 7.23 -14.08 16.70
C ALA A 411 6.65 -15.08 17.71
N MET A 412 6.27 -16.28 17.27
CA MET A 412 5.79 -17.35 18.16
C MET A 412 6.86 -17.80 19.16
N LYS A 413 8.13 -17.91 18.73
CA LYS A 413 9.27 -18.22 19.61
C LYS A 413 9.41 -17.19 20.73
N ALA A 414 9.22 -15.91 20.43
CA ALA A 414 9.30 -14.85 21.44
C ALA A 414 8.18 -14.94 22.50
N VAL A 415 7.01 -15.48 22.14
CA VAL A 415 5.85 -15.58 23.04
C VAL A 415 5.84 -16.88 23.85
N VAL A 416 6.06 -18.02 23.19
CA VAL A 416 5.87 -19.36 23.79
C VAL A 416 7.19 -19.98 24.28
N GLY A 417 8.34 -19.45 23.82
CA GLY A 417 9.66 -20.01 24.10
C GLY A 417 10.07 -21.11 23.11
N GLU A 418 11.35 -21.47 23.11
CA GLU A 418 11.96 -22.34 22.09
C GLU A 418 11.55 -23.81 22.20
N GLU A 419 11.20 -24.28 23.40
CA GLU A 419 10.90 -25.69 23.67
C GLU A 419 9.53 -26.12 23.09
N ALA A 420 8.61 -25.17 22.93
CA ALA A 420 7.27 -25.44 22.40
C ALA A 420 7.20 -25.52 20.87
N LEU A 421 8.31 -25.21 20.17
CA LEU A 421 8.33 -25.23 18.71
C LEU A 421 8.44 -26.65 18.15
N SER A 422 7.71 -26.89 17.06
CA SER A 422 7.84 -28.13 16.32
C SER A 422 9.22 -28.27 15.67
N SER A 423 9.61 -29.49 15.28
CA SER A 423 10.84 -29.71 14.54
C SER A 423 10.85 -28.99 13.18
N GLU A 424 9.68 -28.78 12.56
CA GLU A 424 9.55 -28.03 11.31
C GLU A 424 9.79 -26.53 11.54
N ASP A 425 9.22 -25.98 12.62
CA ASP A 425 9.40 -24.57 13.00
C ASP A 425 10.87 -24.23 13.28
N LYS A 426 11.61 -25.16 13.89
CA LYS A 426 13.05 -25.02 14.11
C LYS A 426 13.82 -24.91 12.79
N LEU A 427 13.43 -25.65 11.75
CA LEU A 427 14.04 -25.53 10.42
C LEU A 427 13.73 -24.16 9.76
N TYR A 428 12.53 -23.62 9.95
CA TYR A 428 12.19 -22.28 9.45
C TYR A 428 13.02 -21.18 10.14
N LEU A 429 13.30 -21.32 11.44
CA LEU A 429 14.19 -20.40 12.15
C LEU A 429 15.63 -20.51 11.68
N GLU A 430 16.16 -21.74 11.52
CA GLU A 430 17.50 -21.95 10.97
C GLU A 430 17.62 -21.38 9.55
N PHE A 431 16.58 -21.55 8.73
CA PHE A 431 16.52 -20.93 7.41
C PHE A 431 16.51 -19.40 7.48
N LEU A 432 15.74 -18.81 8.41
CA LEU A 432 15.65 -17.36 8.58
C LEU A 432 17.02 -16.74 8.88
N GLU A 433 17.76 -17.32 9.84
CA GLU A 433 19.10 -16.87 10.20
C GLU A 433 20.09 -17.02 9.04
N LYS A 434 20.08 -18.17 8.34
CA LYS A 434 20.96 -18.37 7.17
C LYS A 434 20.58 -17.48 5.99
N PHE A 435 19.30 -17.20 5.79
CA PHE A 435 18.82 -16.33 4.73
C PHE A 435 19.32 -14.90 4.96
N GLU A 436 19.15 -14.38 6.17
CA GLU A 436 19.61 -13.03 6.50
C GLU A 436 21.14 -12.94 6.53
N GLY A 437 21.85 -13.94 7.08
CA GLY A 437 23.30 -13.93 7.25
C GLY A 437 24.14 -14.40 6.04
N LYS A 438 23.56 -15.09 5.05
CA LYS A 438 24.29 -15.53 3.84
C LYS A 438 23.72 -14.97 2.54
N PHE A 439 22.39 -14.93 2.43
CA PHE A 439 21.74 -14.54 1.19
C PHE A 439 21.57 -13.03 1.09
N ILE A 440 20.98 -12.39 2.11
CA ILE A 440 20.87 -10.93 2.15
C ILE A 440 22.23 -10.30 2.44
N GLN A 441 22.99 -10.85 3.40
CA GLN A 441 24.30 -10.31 3.73
C GLN A 441 25.27 -10.42 2.55
N GLN A 442 25.74 -9.25 2.12
CA GLN A 442 26.71 -9.02 1.06
C GLN A 442 27.68 -7.93 1.50
N ASN A 443 28.85 -7.89 0.88
CA ASN A 443 29.78 -6.79 1.09
C ASN A 443 29.48 -5.61 0.13
N TYR A 444 29.87 -4.39 0.50
CA TYR A 444 29.60 -3.17 -0.29
C TYR A 444 30.09 -3.23 -1.75
N TYR A 445 31.21 -3.94 -1.97
CA TYR A 445 31.88 -4.04 -3.27
C TYR A 445 31.70 -5.41 -3.93
N GLU A 446 30.98 -6.33 -3.29
CA GLU A 446 30.76 -7.68 -3.81
C GLU A 446 29.73 -7.62 -4.94
N ASN A 447 30.11 -8.04 -6.14
CA ASN A 447 29.19 -8.16 -7.27
C ASN A 447 28.82 -9.64 -7.45
N ARG A 448 27.58 -10.02 -7.13
CA ARG A 448 27.08 -11.38 -7.37
C ARG A 448 26.38 -11.47 -8.71
N ASP A 449 26.69 -12.55 -9.43
CA ASP A 449 25.92 -12.94 -10.60
C ASP A 449 24.55 -13.50 -10.21
N ILE A 450 23.61 -13.44 -11.14
CA ILE A 450 22.28 -14.02 -10.93
C ILE A 450 22.37 -15.53 -10.72
N PHE A 451 23.25 -16.21 -11.44
CA PHE A 451 23.44 -17.65 -11.33
C PHE A 451 24.02 -18.05 -9.97
N SER A 452 25.01 -17.30 -9.46
CA SER A 452 25.57 -17.55 -8.13
C SER A 452 24.55 -17.24 -7.02
N SER A 453 23.76 -16.18 -7.18
CA SER A 453 22.66 -15.84 -6.25
C SER A 453 21.59 -16.93 -6.18
N LEU A 454 21.21 -17.52 -7.32
CA LEU A 454 20.29 -18.65 -7.37
C LEU A 454 20.88 -19.93 -6.76
N GLU A 455 22.18 -20.17 -6.92
CA GLU A 455 22.87 -21.30 -6.26
C GLU A 455 22.91 -21.14 -4.74
N ILE A 456 23.14 -19.93 -4.23
CA ILE A 456 23.01 -19.64 -2.80
C ILE A 456 21.57 -19.90 -2.34
N GLY A 457 20.57 -19.48 -3.11
CA GLY A 457 19.17 -19.77 -2.85
C GLY A 457 18.89 -21.27 -2.72
N TRP A 458 19.39 -22.09 -3.65
CA TRP A 458 19.29 -23.56 -3.55
C TRP A 458 20.02 -24.14 -2.34
N SER A 459 21.20 -23.60 -2.00
CA SER A 459 21.93 -24.04 -0.81
C SER A 459 21.12 -23.84 0.48
N LEU A 460 20.33 -22.78 0.55
CA LEU A 460 19.43 -22.52 1.68
C LEU A 460 18.21 -23.45 1.66
N LEU A 461 17.60 -23.66 0.49
CA LEU A 461 16.45 -24.55 0.34
C LEU A 461 16.78 -26.02 0.66
N ARG A 462 18.04 -26.45 0.52
CA ARG A 462 18.51 -27.78 0.92
C ARG A 462 18.50 -28.03 2.43
N THR A 463 18.38 -26.98 3.24
CA THR A 463 18.15 -27.14 4.70
C THR A 463 16.81 -27.81 4.96
N PHE A 464 15.83 -27.64 4.04
CA PHE A 464 14.55 -28.31 4.12
C PHE A 464 14.57 -29.66 3.39
N PRO A 465 13.84 -30.66 3.93
CA PRO A 465 13.57 -31.89 3.21
C PRO A 465 12.69 -31.61 1.98
N SER A 466 12.88 -32.41 0.92
CA SER A 466 12.24 -32.19 -0.38
C SER A 466 10.70 -32.19 -0.35
N ASN A 467 10.10 -32.82 0.67
CA ASN A 467 8.64 -32.85 0.88
C ASN A 467 8.05 -31.50 1.34
N MET A 468 8.86 -30.61 1.92
CA MET A 468 8.41 -29.29 2.40
C MET A 468 8.38 -28.22 1.30
N LEU A 469 9.08 -28.44 0.19
CA LEU A 469 9.18 -27.51 -0.94
C LEU A 469 7.92 -27.60 -1.83
N LYS A 470 6.81 -27.02 -1.36
CA LYS A 470 5.49 -27.15 -2.02
C LYS A 470 5.31 -26.29 -3.27
N ARG A 471 6.07 -25.20 -3.43
CA ARG A 471 5.92 -24.24 -4.55
C ARG A 471 6.87 -24.51 -5.72
N ILE A 472 7.70 -25.53 -5.62
CA ILE A 472 8.69 -25.91 -6.62
C ILE A 472 8.19 -27.16 -7.35
N THR A 473 8.38 -27.24 -8.67
CA THR A 473 7.94 -28.40 -9.45
C THR A 473 8.87 -29.60 -9.24
N GLU A 474 8.35 -30.82 -9.40
CA GLU A 474 9.18 -32.04 -9.24
C GLU A 474 10.33 -32.12 -10.24
N LYS A 475 10.21 -31.46 -11.40
CA LYS A 475 11.24 -31.42 -12.45
C LYS A 475 12.47 -30.66 -11.95
N THR A 476 12.27 -29.42 -11.50
CA THR A 476 13.33 -28.54 -10.99
C THR A 476 13.94 -29.09 -9.70
N ILE A 477 13.14 -29.70 -8.80
CA ILE A 477 13.66 -30.38 -7.61
C ILE A 477 14.65 -31.49 -8.01
N LYS A 478 14.30 -32.36 -8.94
CA LYS A 478 15.17 -33.48 -9.35
C LYS A 478 16.49 -33.02 -9.94
N GLU A 479 16.49 -31.89 -10.63
CA GLU A 479 17.67 -31.33 -11.31
C GLU A 479 18.62 -30.59 -10.36
N TYR A 480 18.09 -29.77 -9.45
CA TYR A 480 18.89 -28.83 -8.66
C TYR A 480 19.08 -29.24 -7.18
N TYR A 481 18.23 -30.11 -6.63
CA TYR A 481 18.32 -30.54 -5.22
C TYR A 481 19.53 -31.45 -4.96
N SER A 482 19.88 -32.31 -5.93
CA SER A 482 20.86 -33.40 -5.81
C SER A 482 22.29 -33.04 -6.23
N ARG A 483 22.59 -31.78 -6.57
CA ARG A 483 23.98 -31.32 -6.76
C ARG A 483 24.74 -31.34 -5.43
N GLN A 484 25.18 -32.52 -4.99
CA GLN A 484 26.30 -32.65 -4.08
C GLN A 484 27.51 -31.96 -4.70
N LYS A 485 28.30 -31.27 -3.87
CA LYS A 485 29.53 -30.61 -4.28
C LYS A 485 30.34 -31.52 -5.20
N HIS A 486 30.71 -31.01 -6.37
CA HIS A 486 31.73 -31.60 -7.21
C HIS A 486 33.10 -31.35 -6.53
N ASP A 487 33.31 -31.97 -5.37
CA ASP A 487 34.63 -32.03 -4.74
C ASP A 487 35.35 -33.28 -5.28
N GLU A 488 36.59 -33.04 -5.72
CA GLU A 488 37.51 -33.93 -6.40
C GLU A 488 37.70 -35.27 -5.66
N ASN A 489 37.08 -36.36 -6.16
CA ASN A 489 37.62 -37.73 -6.09
C ASN A 489 36.61 -38.75 -6.67
N SER A 490 36.69 -39.06 -7.96
CA SER A 490 36.09 -40.28 -8.50
C SER A 490 36.88 -40.83 -9.70
N GLY A 491 38.11 -41.23 -9.43
CA GLY A 491 38.80 -42.23 -10.23
C GLY A 491 38.61 -43.62 -9.63
N LYS A 492 37.51 -44.32 -9.98
CA LYS A 492 37.49 -45.77 -10.26
C LYS A 492 36.08 -46.27 -10.56
N SER A 493 35.97 -46.77 -11.79
CA SER A 493 34.83 -47.38 -12.47
C SER A 493 34.59 -48.85 -12.07
N THR A 494 33.45 -49.36 -12.56
CA THR A 494 32.98 -50.77 -12.68
C THR A 494 32.25 -51.31 -11.44
N PHE A 495 31.01 -51.80 -11.50
CA PHE A 495 30.45 -52.81 -12.41
C PHE A 495 28.93 -52.65 -12.61
N ILE A 496 28.45 -53.03 -13.80
CA ILE A 496 27.03 -53.30 -14.13
C ILE A 496 26.81 -54.81 -14.10
N SER A 497 25.68 -55.28 -13.55
CA SER A 497 24.83 -56.41 -14.03
C SER A 497 23.77 -56.79 -12.95
N PRO A 498 22.77 -57.66 -13.20
CA PRO A 498 21.41 -57.22 -13.52
C PRO A 498 20.31 -57.79 -12.58
N SER A 499 19.10 -57.25 -12.73
CA SER A 499 17.77 -57.84 -12.46
C SER A 499 17.61 -58.84 -11.29
N ASN A 500 16.82 -58.46 -10.29
CA ASN A 500 15.88 -59.40 -9.67
C ASN A 500 14.61 -58.69 -9.19
N ASN A 501 13.49 -59.17 -9.72
CA ASN A 501 12.15 -58.88 -9.24
C ASN A 501 11.99 -59.36 -7.80
N ASN A 502 11.53 -58.49 -6.90
CA ASN A 502 10.58 -58.90 -5.87
C ASN A 502 9.81 -57.68 -5.33
N THR A 503 8.55 -57.65 -5.73
CA THR A 503 7.37 -57.16 -4.99
C THR A 503 7.62 -56.61 -3.59
N GLN A 504 7.36 -55.30 -3.42
CA GLN A 504 6.83 -54.78 -2.16
C GLN A 504 5.80 -53.67 -2.41
N TYR A 505 4.71 -53.80 -1.68
CA TYR A 505 3.39 -53.21 -1.84
C TYR A 505 3.34 -51.67 -1.83
N LYS A 506 2.74 -51.09 -2.89
CA LYS A 506 2.12 -49.75 -2.86
C LYS A 506 0.77 -49.85 -2.13
N ARG A 507 0.60 -49.12 -1.01
CA ARG A 507 -0.72 -48.71 -0.52
C ARG A 507 -1.02 -47.31 -1.06
N MET A 508 -1.91 -47.20 -2.05
CA MET A 508 -2.57 -45.94 -2.41
C MET A 508 -4.02 -46.03 -1.94
N GLY A 509 -4.40 -45.05 -1.12
CA GLY A 509 -5.73 -44.91 -0.55
C GLY A 509 -6.84 -44.75 -1.59
N GLU A 510 -7.96 -45.38 -1.29
CA GLU A 510 -9.16 -45.55 -2.10
C GLU A 510 -9.85 -44.23 -2.45
N ARG A 511 -10.08 -43.98 -3.75
CA ARG A 511 -11.23 -43.19 -4.22
C ARG A 511 -12.25 -44.18 -4.78
N LYS A 512 -13.40 -44.32 -4.12
CA LYS A 512 -14.54 -45.14 -4.56
C LYS A 512 -15.05 -44.63 -5.92
N VAL A 513 -14.68 -45.32 -6.99
CA VAL A 513 -15.38 -45.26 -8.29
C VAL A 513 -16.16 -46.58 -8.39
N ILE A 514 -17.49 -46.52 -8.34
CA ILE A 514 -18.34 -47.69 -8.57
C ILE A 514 -18.30 -47.96 -10.08
N SER A 515 -17.49 -48.93 -10.51
CA SER A 515 -17.59 -49.51 -11.84
C SER A 515 -18.90 -50.30 -11.94
N LYS A 516 -19.89 -49.77 -12.66
CA LYS A 516 -21.10 -50.53 -12.98
C LYS A 516 -20.78 -51.49 -14.13
N TYR A 517 -20.77 -52.78 -13.84
CA TYR A 517 -20.72 -53.85 -14.83
C TYR A 517 -22.08 -53.95 -15.54
N TYR A 518 -22.10 -53.75 -16.86
CA TYR A 518 -23.28 -53.98 -17.70
C TYR A 518 -23.05 -55.29 -18.49
N PRO A 519 -23.95 -56.28 -18.42
CA PRO A 519 -23.83 -57.52 -19.17
C PRO A 519 -23.84 -57.27 -20.69
N PRO A 520 -23.20 -58.14 -21.51
CA PRO A 520 -23.08 -57.96 -22.97
C PRO A 520 -24.41 -57.87 -23.74
N ASP A 521 -25.51 -58.36 -23.17
CA ASP A 521 -26.85 -58.35 -23.78
C ASP A 521 -27.73 -57.16 -23.33
N PHE A 522 -27.14 -56.13 -22.71
CA PHE A 522 -27.90 -55.00 -22.16
C PHE A 522 -28.24 -53.95 -23.23
N ASP A 523 -29.52 -53.89 -23.62
CA ASP A 523 -30.04 -52.96 -24.62
C ASP A 523 -30.69 -51.71 -23.97
N PRO A 524 -30.10 -50.50 -24.10
CA PRO A 524 -30.49 -49.30 -23.36
C PRO A 524 -31.84 -48.68 -23.76
N SER A 525 -32.51 -49.19 -24.79
CA SER A 525 -33.81 -48.67 -25.27
C SER A 525 -35.02 -49.13 -24.45
N LYS A 526 -34.85 -50.13 -23.56
CA LYS A 526 -35.95 -50.74 -22.78
C LYS A 526 -36.18 -50.10 -21.40
N ILE A 527 -35.46 -49.05 -21.03
CA ILE A 527 -35.65 -48.36 -19.74
C ILE A 527 -36.80 -47.34 -19.87
N PRO A 528 -37.94 -47.51 -19.18
CA PRO A 528 -38.99 -46.50 -19.16
C PRO A 528 -38.49 -45.26 -18.40
N ARG A 529 -38.37 -44.13 -19.11
CA ARG A 529 -38.03 -42.83 -18.49
C ARG A 529 -39.25 -42.35 -17.69
N ALA A 530 -39.26 -42.60 -16.38
CA ALA A 530 -40.20 -41.96 -15.48
C ALA A 530 -40.02 -40.42 -15.58
N LYS A 531 -41.09 -39.69 -15.95
CA LYS A 531 -41.12 -38.23 -15.86
C LYS A 531 -40.99 -37.87 -14.38
N GLY A 532 -39.78 -37.47 -13.97
CA GLY A 532 -39.55 -36.92 -12.64
C GLY A 532 -40.46 -35.71 -12.41
N VAL A 533 -41.11 -35.70 -11.26
CA VAL A 533 -41.84 -34.54 -10.72
C VAL A 533 -40.95 -33.30 -10.86
N LYS A 534 -41.49 -32.19 -11.41
CA LYS A 534 -40.76 -30.93 -11.57
C LYS A 534 -40.25 -30.47 -10.19
N LYS A 535 -38.98 -30.73 -9.89
CA LYS A 535 -38.31 -30.08 -8.76
C LYS A 535 -38.27 -28.59 -9.06
N HIS A 536 -38.77 -27.77 -8.14
CA HIS A 536 -38.60 -26.31 -8.18
C HIS A 536 -37.14 -25.98 -8.50
N ASN A 537 -36.94 -25.12 -9.51
CA ASN A 537 -35.68 -24.94 -10.23
C ASN A 537 -34.66 -24.16 -9.38
N THR A 538 -34.19 -24.76 -8.29
CA THR A 538 -33.22 -24.18 -7.37
C THR A 538 -31.80 -24.44 -7.90
N ILE A 539 -31.14 -23.38 -8.36
CA ILE A 539 -29.79 -23.42 -8.92
C ILE A 539 -28.81 -23.03 -7.83
N LYS A 540 -27.74 -23.81 -7.62
CA LYS A 540 -26.66 -23.42 -6.70
C LYS A 540 -25.76 -22.39 -7.37
N VAL A 541 -25.58 -21.23 -6.74
CA VAL A 541 -24.76 -20.12 -7.26
C VAL A 541 -23.84 -19.63 -6.14
N VAL A 542 -22.65 -19.15 -6.48
CA VAL A 542 -21.80 -18.43 -5.53
C VAL A 542 -22.04 -16.94 -5.73
N MET A 543 -22.48 -16.24 -4.69
CA MET A 543 -22.71 -14.80 -4.73
C MET A 543 -21.96 -14.08 -3.61
N MET A 544 -21.63 -12.82 -3.83
CA MET A 544 -21.21 -11.91 -2.77
C MET A 544 -22.43 -11.20 -2.18
N LEU A 545 -22.46 -11.00 -0.87
CA LEU A 545 -23.54 -10.25 -0.22
C LEU A 545 -23.53 -8.78 -0.68
N PRO A 546 -24.64 -8.25 -1.23
CA PRO A 546 -24.70 -6.90 -1.76
C PRO A 546 -24.81 -5.83 -0.67
N MET A 547 -25.23 -6.19 0.54
CA MET A 547 -25.40 -5.30 1.69
C MET A 547 -24.87 -5.97 2.97
N SER A 548 -24.57 -5.17 3.99
CA SER A 548 -24.31 -5.68 5.34
C SER A 548 -25.61 -6.06 6.03
N ILE A 549 -25.67 -7.29 6.53
CA ILE A 549 -26.85 -7.84 7.22
C ILE A 549 -26.48 -8.35 8.61
N ARG A 550 -27.43 -8.28 9.54
CA ARG A 550 -27.36 -8.89 10.86
C ARG A 550 -28.31 -10.08 10.90
N CYS A 551 -27.81 -11.23 11.35
CA CYS A 551 -28.66 -12.41 11.52
C CYS A 551 -29.59 -12.24 12.72
N ASN A 552 -30.89 -12.44 12.54
CA ASN A 552 -31.88 -12.27 13.63
C ASN A 552 -31.77 -13.37 14.69
N THR A 553 -31.25 -14.56 14.35
CA THR A 553 -31.16 -15.70 15.27
C THR A 553 -29.96 -15.64 16.21
N CYS A 554 -28.79 -15.18 15.75
CA CYS A 554 -27.56 -15.17 16.55
C CYS A 554 -26.92 -13.79 16.73
N GLY A 555 -27.46 -12.76 16.09
CA GLY A 555 -26.95 -11.39 16.17
C GLY A 555 -25.64 -11.15 15.43
N GLU A 556 -25.08 -12.16 14.75
CA GLU A 556 -23.82 -12.07 13.99
C GLU A 556 -23.94 -11.10 12.82
N TYR A 557 -22.93 -10.25 12.65
CA TYR A 557 -22.85 -9.30 11.55
C TYR A 557 -22.13 -9.91 10.36
N ILE A 558 -22.77 -9.83 9.19
CA ILE A 558 -22.22 -10.32 7.93
C ILE A 558 -22.00 -9.11 7.02
N GLY A 559 -20.72 -8.79 6.80
CA GLY A 559 -20.31 -7.64 5.99
C GLY A 559 -20.63 -7.79 4.50
N ARG A 560 -20.77 -6.65 3.82
CA ARG A 560 -20.89 -6.55 2.36
C ARG A 560 -19.66 -7.18 1.68
N GLY A 561 -19.87 -7.85 0.55
CA GLY A 561 -18.79 -8.49 -0.22
C GLY A 561 -18.39 -9.89 0.25
N THR A 562 -18.98 -10.40 1.34
CA THR A 562 -18.72 -11.76 1.81
C THR A 562 -19.28 -12.80 0.82
N LYS A 563 -18.43 -13.75 0.39
CA LYS A 563 -18.81 -14.82 -0.55
C LYS A 563 -19.60 -15.92 0.16
N PHE A 564 -20.72 -16.34 -0.43
CA PHE A 564 -21.57 -17.44 0.04
C PHE A 564 -22.00 -18.37 -1.09
N ASN A 565 -22.15 -19.65 -0.75
CA ASN A 565 -22.89 -20.61 -1.57
C ASN A 565 -24.39 -20.38 -1.33
N SER A 566 -25.09 -19.83 -2.32
CA SER A 566 -26.53 -19.57 -2.27
C SER A 566 -27.31 -20.53 -3.15
N LYS A 567 -28.58 -20.76 -2.80
CA LYS A 567 -29.56 -21.36 -3.72
C LYS A 567 -30.39 -20.24 -4.32
N LYS A 568 -30.38 -20.15 -5.65
CA LYS A 568 -31.16 -19.20 -6.44
C LYS A 568 -32.46 -19.85 -6.87
N GLU A 569 -33.58 -19.20 -6.59
CA GLU A 569 -34.93 -19.56 -7.04
C GLU A 569 -35.52 -18.39 -7.84
N THR A 570 -36.21 -18.67 -8.94
CA THR A 570 -37.06 -17.68 -9.62
C THR A 570 -38.39 -17.60 -8.90
N VAL A 571 -38.79 -16.40 -8.46
CA VAL A 571 -40.10 -16.21 -7.82
C VAL A 571 -41.16 -16.19 -8.91
N ASP A 572 -42.01 -17.22 -8.93
CA ASP A 572 -43.09 -17.33 -9.91
C ASP A 572 -44.19 -16.30 -9.59
N GLY A 573 -44.50 -15.41 -10.53
CA GLY A 573 -45.57 -14.40 -10.41
C GLY A 573 -45.14 -12.96 -10.16
N GLU A 574 -43.83 -12.70 -9.97
CA GLU A 574 -43.29 -11.34 -9.79
C GLU A 574 -42.26 -11.03 -10.89
N GLU A 575 -42.73 -10.37 -11.94
CA GLU A 575 -41.89 -9.83 -13.01
C GLU A 575 -42.03 -8.31 -13.04
N TYR A 576 -40.90 -7.60 -13.10
CA TYR A 576 -40.88 -6.15 -13.24
C TYR A 576 -40.35 -5.79 -14.63
N LEU A 577 -41.21 -5.21 -15.48
CA LEU A 577 -40.86 -4.85 -16.87
C LEU A 577 -40.21 -6.01 -17.65
N GLY A 578 -40.67 -7.26 -17.42
CA GLY A 578 -40.13 -8.47 -18.06
C GLY A 578 -38.84 -9.04 -17.43
N LEU A 579 -38.31 -8.42 -16.37
CA LEU A 579 -37.21 -8.96 -15.57
C LEU A 579 -37.75 -9.88 -14.48
N LYS A 580 -37.20 -11.09 -14.41
CA LYS A 580 -37.54 -12.09 -13.38
C LYS A 580 -36.92 -11.73 -12.04
N VAL A 581 -37.73 -11.74 -10.99
CA VAL A 581 -37.25 -11.57 -9.62
C VAL A 581 -36.64 -12.87 -9.11
N PHE A 582 -35.46 -12.77 -8.50
CA PHE A 582 -34.74 -13.91 -7.94
C PHE A 582 -34.69 -13.83 -6.41
N ARG A 583 -34.96 -14.97 -5.78
CA ARG A 583 -34.78 -15.19 -4.34
C ARG A 583 -33.52 -16.02 -4.11
N PHE A 584 -32.69 -15.57 -3.19
CA PHE A 584 -31.45 -16.22 -2.80
C PHE A 584 -31.54 -16.70 -1.35
N TYR A 585 -31.30 -17.99 -1.16
CA TYR A 585 -31.20 -18.60 0.16
C TYR A 585 -29.74 -18.78 0.56
N ILE A 586 -29.38 -18.25 1.72
CA ILE A 586 -28.03 -18.22 2.27
C ILE A 586 -28.06 -18.81 3.68
N ARG A 587 -26.97 -19.42 4.15
CA ARG A 587 -26.87 -19.92 5.54
C ARG A 587 -25.91 -19.07 6.35
N CYS A 588 -26.31 -18.67 7.56
CA CYS A 588 -25.42 -17.99 8.49
C CYS A 588 -24.22 -18.88 8.86
N ARG A 589 -23.00 -18.32 8.93
CA ARG A 589 -21.79 -19.09 9.28
C ARG A 589 -21.76 -19.61 10.72
N ARG A 590 -22.48 -18.94 11.63
CA ARG A 590 -22.47 -19.23 13.07
C ARG A 590 -23.60 -20.16 13.51
N CYS A 591 -24.86 -19.84 13.16
CA CYS A 591 -26.03 -20.62 13.59
C CYS A 591 -26.66 -21.49 12.50
N ALA A 592 -26.13 -21.50 11.28
CA ALA A 592 -26.66 -22.23 10.13
C ALA A 592 -28.13 -21.92 9.74
N ALA A 593 -28.75 -20.89 10.33
CA ALA A 593 -30.08 -20.43 9.97
C ALA A 593 -30.13 -19.97 8.50
N GLU A 594 -31.25 -20.26 7.83
CA GLU A 594 -31.48 -19.90 6.43
C GLU A 594 -32.00 -18.45 6.35
N LEU A 595 -31.32 -17.64 5.54
CA LEU A 595 -31.57 -16.23 5.29
C LEU A 595 -32.04 -16.09 3.84
N ALA A 596 -33.15 -15.37 3.61
CA ALA A 596 -33.68 -15.15 2.26
C ALA A 596 -33.52 -13.68 1.85
N ILE A 597 -32.91 -13.46 0.69
CA ILE A 597 -32.75 -12.14 0.07
C ILE A 597 -33.39 -12.16 -1.32
N LYS A 598 -34.19 -11.14 -1.61
CA LYS A 598 -34.91 -10.96 -2.87
C LYS A 598 -34.32 -9.79 -3.65
N THR A 599 -34.26 -9.89 -4.98
CA THR A 599 -33.90 -8.76 -5.86
C THR A 599 -35.10 -7.85 -6.07
N ASP A 600 -34.91 -6.53 -5.97
CA ASP A 600 -35.93 -5.52 -6.29
C ASP A 600 -35.48 -4.67 -7.48
N PRO A 601 -35.87 -5.04 -8.72
CA PRO A 601 -35.44 -4.35 -9.94
C PRO A 601 -35.85 -2.87 -10.01
N LYS A 602 -36.96 -2.48 -9.36
CA LYS A 602 -37.48 -1.10 -9.38
C LYS A 602 -36.48 -0.09 -8.79
N ASN A 603 -35.78 -0.47 -7.72
CA ASN A 603 -34.82 0.39 -7.01
C ASN A 603 -33.37 -0.03 -7.26
N SER A 604 -33.13 -1.00 -8.16
CA SER A 604 -31.81 -1.62 -8.37
C SER A 604 -31.17 -2.15 -7.07
N GLU A 605 -31.98 -2.67 -6.16
CA GLU A 605 -31.55 -3.08 -4.83
C GLU A 605 -31.90 -4.54 -4.52
N TYR A 606 -31.47 -4.99 -3.35
CA TYR A 606 -31.84 -6.27 -2.76
C TYR A 606 -32.56 -5.99 -1.44
N VAL A 607 -33.54 -6.80 -1.08
CA VAL A 607 -34.27 -6.68 0.18
C VAL A 607 -34.23 -8.00 0.94
N CYS A 608 -34.01 -7.91 2.25
CA CYS A 608 -34.05 -9.05 3.15
C CYS A 608 -35.52 -9.43 3.39
N GLU A 609 -35.91 -10.63 2.97
CA GLU A 609 -37.27 -11.12 3.15
C GLU A 609 -37.42 -11.86 4.50
N SER A 610 -36.43 -12.70 4.86
CA SER A 610 -36.47 -13.46 6.11
C SER A 610 -35.09 -13.77 6.71
N GLY A 611 -35.05 -13.88 8.04
CA GLY A 611 -33.90 -14.35 8.81
C GLY A 611 -32.80 -13.30 9.10
N ALA A 612 -32.81 -12.17 8.39
CA ALA A 612 -31.81 -11.11 8.55
C ALA A 612 -32.43 -9.71 8.52
N THR A 613 -31.81 -8.79 9.26
CA THR A 613 -32.08 -7.35 9.23
C THR A 613 -30.91 -6.63 8.55
N ARG A 614 -31.21 -5.65 7.69
CA ARG A 614 -30.16 -4.83 7.05
C ARG A 614 -29.61 -3.85 8.09
N ASN A 615 -28.28 -3.71 8.16
CA ASN A 615 -27.69 -2.65 8.98
C ASN A 615 -27.94 -1.28 8.35
N TYR A 616 -28.33 -0.32 9.18
CA TYR A 616 -28.55 1.07 8.77
C TYR A 616 -27.22 1.67 8.27
N GLU A 617 -27.21 2.15 7.02
CA GLU A 617 -26.10 2.90 6.46
C GLU A 617 -26.44 4.39 6.56
N SER A 618 -25.66 5.17 7.32
CA SER A 618 -25.90 6.59 7.63
C SER A 618 -25.99 7.52 6.41
N TRP A 619 -25.54 7.10 5.24
CA TRP A 619 -25.56 7.89 4.00
C TRP A 619 -26.83 7.72 3.16
N LYS A 620 -27.76 6.85 3.57
CA LYS A 620 -29.06 6.68 2.92
C LYS A 620 -30.14 7.34 3.76
N GLU A 621 -30.21 8.65 3.66
CA GLU A 621 -31.40 9.38 4.07
C GLU A 621 -32.55 8.95 3.17
N THR A 622 -33.62 8.45 3.77
CA THR A 622 -34.87 8.25 3.04
C THR A 622 -35.37 9.60 2.51
N ALA A 623 -36.13 9.59 1.41
CA ALA A 623 -36.70 10.82 0.87
C ALA A 623 -37.57 11.58 1.90
N GLU A 624 -38.14 10.85 2.88
CA GLU A 624 -38.88 11.38 4.02
C GLU A 624 -37.96 12.12 5.01
N GLU A 625 -36.85 11.51 5.43
CA GLU A 625 -35.86 12.16 6.32
C GLU A 625 -35.20 13.38 5.68
N LYS A 626 -35.02 13.36 4.34
CA LYS A 626 -34.47 14.50 3.60
C LYS A 626 -35.48 15.65 3.50
N ALA A 627 -36.77 15.33 3.35
CA ALA A 627 -37.86 16.31 3.37
C ALA A 627 -38.07 16.92 4.76
N GLU A 628 -37.93 16.12 5.83
CA GLU A 628 -37.97 16.63 7.21
C GLU A 628 -36.78 17.55 7.52
N ARG A 629 -35.55 17.20 7.10
CA ARG A 629 -34.39 18.09 7.24
C ARG A 629 -34.56 19.40 6.49
N LEU A 630 -35.05 19.36 5.25
CA LEU A 630 -35.33 20.54 4.46
C LEU A 630 -36.41 21.42 5.11
N LYS A 631 -37.43 20.82 5.74
CA LYS A 631 -38.43 21.55 6.53
C LYS A 631 -37.82 22.20 7.78
N VAL A 632 -36.95 21.48 8.50
CA VAL A 632 -36.26 22.02 9.67
C VAL A 632 -35.32 23.17 9.28
N GLU A 633 -34.56 23.04 8.18
CA GLU A 633 -33.73 24.12 7.64
C GLU A 633 -34.54 25.33 7.15
N GLN A 634 -35.75 25.12 6.65
CA GLN A 634 -36.67 26.19 6.27
C GLN A 634 -37.24 26.90 7.51
N GLU A 635 -37.67 26.15 8.53
CA GLU A 635 -38.11 26.73 9.81
C GLU A 635 -36.99 27.48 10.55
N GLU A 636 -35.74 27.01 10.46
CA GLU A 636 -34.57 27.68 11.06
C GLU A 636 -34.22 29.00 10.37
N LYS A 637 -34.56 29.15 9.08
CA LYS A 637 -34.36 30.41 8.34
C LYS A 637 -35.46 31.43 8.62
N GLU A 638 -36.65 30.99 9.03
CA GLU A 638 -37.80 31.88 9.28
C GLU A 638 -37.77 32.47 10.70
N ASP A 639 -37.24 31.76 11.71
CA ASP A 639 -37.30 32.19 13.11
C ASP A 639 -35.91 32.46 13.73
N SER A 640 -35.50 33.72 13.78
CA SER A 640 -34.16 34.14 14.20
C SER A 640 -33.81 33.79 15.66
N MET A 641 -34.82 33.64 16.52
CA MET A 641 -34.64 33.22 17.92
C MET A 641 -34.32 31.72 18.03
N LYS A 642 -34.96 30.87 17.22
CA LYS A 642 -34.76 29.41 17.21
C LYS A 642 -33.36 29.05 16.69
N ALA A 643 -32.86 29.79 15.69
CA ALA A 643 -31.49 29.66 15.21
C ALA A 643 -30.42 30.14 16.23
N LEU A 644 -30.77 31.04 17.15
CA LEU A 644 -29.89 31.46 18.23
C LEU A 644 -29.87 30.43 19.37
N GLU A 645 -31.02 29.83 19.67
CA GLU A 645 -31.18 28.78 20.68
C GLU A 645 -30.47 27.48 20.26
N ASN A 646 -30.58 27.10 18.98
CA ASN A 646 -29.85 25.95 18.43
C ASN A 646 -28.34 26.18 18.42
N ARG A 647 -27.86 27.38 18.07
CA ARG A 647 -26.42 27.71 18.15
C ARG A 647 -25.87 27.70 19.57
N THR A 648 -26.66 28.15 20.55
CA THR A 648 -26.24 28.11 21.95
C THR A 648 -26.24 26.67 22.50
N LEU A 649 -27.20 25.83 22.10
CA LEU A 649 -27.22 24.40 22.40
C LEU A 649 -26.06 23.64 21.74
N GLU A 650 -25.74 23.97 20.50
CA GLU A 650 -24.65 23.35 19.74
C GLU A 650 -23.29 23.73 20.33
N SER A 651 -23.07 25.02 20.64
CA SER A 651 -21.87 25.48 21.36
C SER A 651 -21.72 24.80 22.72
N LYS A 652 -22.83 24.53 23.41
CA LYS A 652 -22.83 23.83 24.70
C LYS A 652 -22.46 22.35 24.56
N ARG A 653 -22.95 21.67 23.52
CA ARG A 653 -22.56 20.28 23.20
C ARG A 653 -21.09 20.19 22.77
N GLU A 654 -20.61 21.16 21.99
CA GLU A 654 -19.19 21.22 21.59
C GLU A 654 -18.28 21.41 22.80
N MET A 655 -18.66 22.27 23.75
CA MET A 655 -17.94 22.42 25.01
C MET A 655 -17.94 21.12 25.84
N GLU A 656 -19.08 20.42 25.94
CA GLU A 656 -19.16 19.14 26.65
C GLU A 656 -18.30 18.03 25.99
N ILE A 657 -18.21 18.03 24.65
CA ILE A 657 -17.35 17.09 23.91
C ILE A 657 -15.87 17.42 24.13
N LEU A 658 -15.51 18.70 24.14
CA LEU A 658 -14.15 19.17 24.42
C LEU A 658 -13.72 18.82 25.86
N ASP A 659 -14.56 19.07 26.85
CA ASP A 659 -14.31 18.66 28.24
C ASP A 659 -14.16 17.13 28.35
N GLY A 660 -15.00 16.35 27.66
CA GLY A 660 -14.89 14.89 27.63
C GLY A 660 -13.60 14.38 26.98
N LEU A 661 -13.10 15.07 25.94
CA LEU A 661 -11.83 14.77 25.28
C LEU A 661 -10.63 15.13 26.16
N ASP A 662 -10.70 16.24 26.89
CA ASP A 662 -9.65 16.64 27.83
C ASP A 662 -9.62 15.74 29.07
N GLU A 663 -10.77 15.27 29.58
CA GLU A 663 -10.82 14.24 30.60
C GLU A 663 -10.19 12.92 30.12
N LEU A 664 -10.47 12.50 28.88
CA LEU A 664 -9.86 11.31 28.26
C LEU A 664 -8.36 11.48 28.05
N ARG A 665 -7.90 12.66 27.62
CA ARG A 665 -6.47 12.97 27.51
C ARG A 665 -5.78 12.97 28.87
N ALA A 666 -6.41 13.52 29.91
CA ALA A 666 -5.89 13.49 31.28
C ALA A 666 -5.88 12.07 31.87
N LEU A 667 -6.85 11.22 31.51
CA LEU A 667 -6.87 9.79 31.86
C LEU A 667 -5.76 9.02 31.13
N ASN A 668 -5.57 9.26 29.84
CA ASN A 668 -4.52 8.62 29.04
C ASN A 668 -3.12 9.09 29.45
N ALA A 669 -2.93 10.35 29.80
CA ALA A 669 -1.66 10.87 30.34
C ALA A 669 -1.32 10.22 31.69
N ARG A 670 -2.32 10.04 32.58
CA ARG A 670 -2.14 9.30 33.84
C ARG A 670 -1.82 7.81 33.62
N ASN A 671 -2.38 7.21 32.57
CA ASN A 671 -2.09 5.82 32.21
C ASN A 671 -0.74 5.63 31.49
N ALA A 672 -0.20 6.70 30.89
CA ALA A 672 1.09 6.65 30.19
C ALA A 672 2.30 6.57 31.13
N ASP A 673 2.19 7.13 32.33
CA ASP A 673 3.26 7.10 33.35
C ASP A 673 3.26 5.81 34.20
N VAL A 674 2.33 4.87 33.97
CA VAL A 674 2.28 3.62 34.73
C VAL A 674 3.26 2.61 34.14
N ASN A 675 4.42 2.48 34.80
CA ASN A 675 5.47 1.54 34.43
C ASN A 675 4.97 0.09 34.53
N THR A 676 5.13 -0.71 33.47
CA THR A 676 4.56 -2.07 33.36
C THR A 676 5.08 -3.00 34.46
N GLU A 677 6.29 -2.76 34.97
CA GLU A 677 6.88 -3.51 36.08
C GLU A 677 6.18 -3.28 37.42
N GLN A 678 5.76 -2.04 37.72
CA GLN A 678 5.05 -1.71 38.97
C GLN A 678 3.62 -2.28 38.98
N LEU A 679 2.97 -2.34 37.82
CA LEU A 679 1.67 -3.00 37.66
C LEU A 679 1.77 -4.52 37.88
N LEU A 680 2.86 -5.12 37.42
CA LEU A 680 3.12 -6.56 37.57
C LEU A 680 3.40 -6.91 39.05
N GLU A 681 4.22 -6.10 39.74
CA GLU A 681 4.46 -6.24 41.18
C GLU A 681 3.17 -6.09 42.00
N TYR A 682 2.34 -5.09 41.68
CA TYR A 682 1.07 -4.89 42.36
C TYR A 682 0.10 -6.06 42.13
N SER A 683 0.04 -6.61 40.91
CA SER A 683 -0.80 -7.76 40.59
C SER A 683 -0.31 -9.04 41.29
N LEU A 684 1.01 -9.25 41.38
CA LEU A 684 1.61 -10.37 42.10
C LEU A 684 1.36 -10.28 43.61
N LYS A 685 1.53 -9.09 44.21
CA LYS A 685 1.18 -8.86 45.62
C LYS A 685 -0.28 -9.14 45.91
N LYS A 686 -1.17 -8.69 45.02
CA LYS A 686 -2.61 -8.89 45.17
C LYS A 686 -3.01 -10.36 45.02
N GLN A 687 -2.35 -11.12 44.15
CA GLN A 687 -2.54 -12.57 44.07
C GLN A 687 -2.06 -13.27 45.35
N GLN A 688 -0.91 -12.86 45.90
CA GLN A 688 -0.41 -13.40 47.17
C GLN A 688 -1.36 -13.10 48.35
N GLU A 689 -1.90 -11.88 48.44
CA GLU A 689 -2.87 -11.52 49.47
C GLU A 689 -4.17 -12.33 49.36
N ILE A 690 -4.66 -12.58 48.14
CA ILE A 690 -5.84 -13.41 47.90
C ILE A 690 -5.57 -14.88 48.28
N GLU A 691 -4.40 -15.42 47.93
CA GLU A 691 -4.01 -16.78 48.32
C GLU A 691 -3.86 -16.92 49.84
N GLU A 692 -3.29 -15.93 50.54
CA GLU A 692 -3.21 -15.95 52.00
C GLU A 692 -4.59 -15.91 52.66
N GLN A 693 -5.51 -15.09 52.14
CA GLN A 693 -6.88 -15.03 52.62
C GLN A 693 -7.61 -16.36 52.41
N GLN A 694 -7.46 -16.98 51.23
CA GLN A 694 -8.03 -18.31 50.97
C GLN A 694 -7.44 -19.38 51.90
N ARG A 695 -6.13 -19.33 52.17
CA ARG A 695 -5.49 -20.27 53.11
C ARG A 695 -6.01 -20.12 54.53
N GLN A 696 -6.22 -18.88 54.99
CA GLN A 696 -6.81 -18.61 56.31
C GLN A 696 -8.28 -19.08 56.39
N GLU A 697 -9.07 -18.88 55.33
CA GLU A 697 -10.43 -19.39 55.24
C GLU A 697 -10.44 -20.93 55.27
N GLU A 698 -9.53 -21.59 54.53
CA GLU A 698 -9.38 -23.05 54.56
C GLU A 698 -8.97 -23.57 55.94
N GLU A 699 -8.04 -22.92 56.64
CA GLU A 699 -7.63 -23.30 58.01
C GLU A 699 -8.78 -23.17 59.01
N LEU A 700 -9.59 -22.11 58.91
CA LEU A 700 -10.77 -21.93 59.77
C LEU A 700 -11.83 -23.01 59.50
N VAL A 701 -12.04 -23.38 58.23
CA VAL A 701 -12.95 -24.48 57.86
C VAL A 701 -12.43 -25.83 58.36
N ILE A 702 -11.12 -26.08 58.27
CA ILE A 702 -10.50 -27.30 58.82
C ILE A 702 -10.66 -27.34 60.35
N GLN A 703 -10.49 -26.20 61.03
CA GLN A 703 -10.67 -26.11 62.48
C GLN A 703 -12.12 -26.35 62.89
N GLU A 704 -13.11 -25.82 62.16
CA GLU A 704 -14.53 -26.12 62.37
C GLU A 704 -14.87 -27.59 62.14
N MET A 705 -14.28 -28.23 61.11
CA MET A 705 -14.49 -29.67 60.86
C MET A 705 -13.89 -30.56 61.96
N PHE A 706 -12.76 -30.18 62.57
CA PHE A 706 -12.11 -30.97 63.62
C PHE A 706 -12.82 -30.92 64.97
N TYR A 707 -13.52 -29.82 65.30
CA TYR A 707 -14.28 -29.72 66.56
C TYR A 707 -15.66 -30.40 66.53
N SER A 708 -16.15 -30.84 65.37
CA SER A 708 -17.48 -31.48 65.22
C SER A 708 -17.49 -33.02 65.28
N LYS A 709 -16.41 -33.68 65.74
CA LYS A 709 -16.42 -35.13 66.06
C LYS A 709 -16.24 -35.37 67.56
N LYS A 710 -17.35 -35.41 68.30
CA LYS A 710 -17.45 -36.10 69.60
C LYS A 710 -18.26 -37.39 69.44
N GLU A 711 -17.53 -38.48 69.62
CA GLU A 711 -17.84 -39.90 69.90
C GLU A 711 -19.26 -40.47 69.67
N PRO A 712 -19.37 -41.58 68.90
CA PRO A 712 -20.60 -42.38 68.79
C PRO A 712 -20.73 -43.38 69.95
N THR A 713 -21.88 -43.37 70.64
CA THR A 713 -22.27 -44.39 71.62
C THR A 713 -22.87 -45.61 70.91
N VAL A 714 -22.27 -46.79 71.14
CA VAL A 714 -22.65 -48.08 70.55
C VAL A 714 -23.78 -48.73 71.36
N LYS A 715 -24.87 -49.17 70.71
CA LYS A 715 -25.82 -50.17 71.25
C LYS A 715 -25.89 -51.38 70.30
N ARG A 716 -25.83 -52.57 70.92
CA ARG A 716 -25.73 -53.92 70.33
C ARG A 716 -26.99 -54.30 69.53
N ILE A 717 -26.77 -55.12 68.51
CA ILE A 717 -27.76 -55.81 67.66
C ILE A 717 -28.15 -57.12 68.35
N ASP A 718 -29.45 -57.43 68.38
CA ASP A 718 -29.97 -58.81 68.44
C ASP A 718 -31.01 -58.99 67.32
N GLU A 719 -31.14 -60.23 66.87
CA GLU A 719 -31.71 -60.71 65.60
C GLU A 719 -33.26 -60.69 65.52
N ASP A 720 -33.76 -60.83 64.29
CA ASP A 720 -35.14 -61.01 63.81
C ASP A 720 -35.89 -59.73 63.33
N ASP A 721 -36.00 -59.53 62.00
CA ASP A 721 -37.29 -59.31 61.31
C ASP A 721 -37.18 -58.96 59.80
N VAL A 722 -37.81 -59.83 59.00
CA VAL A 722 -38.52 -59.72 57.71
C VAL A 722 -38.08 -58.73 56.61
N ASP A 723 -37.78 -59.33 55.45
CA ASP A 723 -37.38 -58.74 54.16
C ASP A 723 -38.38 -57.78 53.46
N SER A 724 -37.74 -56.79 52.82
CA SER A 724 -38.00 -56.21 51.48
C SER A 724 -39.07 -55.11 51.27
N LYS A 725 -38.59 -53.86 51.12
CA LYS A 725 -38.68 -53.05 49.87
C LYS A 725 -37.98 -51.69 50.01
N THR A 726 -37.26 -51.32 48.95
CA THR A 726 -36.53 -50.06 48.79
C THR A 726 -37.47 -48.86 48.52
N THR A 727 -37.04 -47.70 49.00
CA THR A 727 -37.15 -46.33 48.44
C THR A 727 -38.14 -45.34 49.08
N ALA A 728 -37.55 -44.17 49.42
CA ALA A 728 -38.10 -42.84 49.69
C ALA A 728 -38.47 -42.46 51.14
N ILE A 729 -37.85 -41.36 51.63
CA ILE A 729 -38.37 -40.20 52.40
C ILE A 729 -37.12 -39.43 52.92
N ILE A 730 -36.73 -38.31 52.29
CA ILE A 730 -37.01 -36.91 52.67
C ILE A 730 -36.39 -36.50 54.02
N MET A 731 -35.43 -35.57 53.98
CA MET A 731 -35.14 -34.66 55.10
C MET A 731 -35.11 -33.22 54.56
N GLU A 732 -36.05 -32.42 55.06
CA GLU A 732 -36.19 -31.00 54.76
C GLU A 732 -35.16 -30.14 55.53
N THR A 733 -34.74 -29.12 54.82
CA THR A 733 -33.78 -28.08 55.16
C THR A 733 -34.34 -27.01 56.10
N LYS A 734 -33.53 -26.52 57.04
CA LYS A 734 -33.65 -25.16 57.60
C LYS A 734 -32.34 -24.39 57.44
N LYS A 735 -32.51 -23.17 56.95
CA LYS A 735 -31.51 -22.17 56.54
C LYS A 735 -30.65 -21.65 57.69
N VAL A 736 -29.37 -21.42 57.39
CA VAL A 736 -28.54 -20.35 57.98
C VAL A 736 -27.86 -19.62 56.82
N GLU A 737 -28.02 -18.29 56.80
CA GLU A 737 -27.52 -17.39 55.75
C GLU A 737 -26.01 -17.11 55.89
N PRO A 738 -25.22 -17.10 54.80
CA PRO A 738 -23.90 -16.47 54.82
C PRO A 738 -24.00 -14.97 54.51
N LYS A 739 -23.33 -14.18 55.36
CA LYS A 739 -23.22 -12.71 55.28
C LYS A 739 -22.45 -12.28 54.03
N LYS A 740 -22.89 -11.13 53.48
CA LYS A 740 -22.32 -10.39 52.36
C LYS A 740 -20.81 -10.14 52.53
N SER A 741 -20.02 -10.56 51.55
CA SER A 741 -18.66 -10.07 51.34
C SER A 741 -18.71 -8.61 50.87
N ILE A 742 -17.97 -7.77 51.60
CA ILE A 742 -17.71 -6.37 51.30
C ILE A 742 -16.41 -6.35 50.50
N LEU A 743 -16.52 -6.12 49.19
CA LEU A 743 -15.53 -5.39 48.40
C LEU A 743 -16.19 -5.01 47.07
N GLY A 744 -17.05 -4.00 47.21
CA GLY A 744 -17.43 -3.14 46.11
C GLY A 744 -16.21 -2.40 45.60
N SER A 745 -15.93 -2.59 44.33
CA SER A 745 -15.14 -1.68 43.52
C SER A 745 -15.80 -0.30 43.55
N ASN A 746 -15.19 0.65 44.25
CA ASN A 746 -15.27 2.06 43.89
C ASN A 746 -14.51 2.26 42.57
N VAL A 747 -15.16 1.93 41.45
CA VAL A 747 -14.98 2.68 40.21
C VAL A 747 -16.24 3.50 40.06
N LYS A 748 -16.15 4.79 40.38
CA LYS A 748 -17.15 5.79 40.02
C LYS A 748 -17.14 5.90 38.50
N VAL A 749 -17.96 5.10 37.85
CA VAL A 749 -18.51 5.47 36.54
C VAL A 749 -19.49 6.60 36.83
N VAL A 750 -19.13 7.81 36.43
CA VAL A 750 -20.09 8.90 36.27
C VAL A 750 -21.05 8.45 35.17
N LYS A 751 -22.22 7.95 35.59
CA LYS A 751 -23.37 7.78 34.70
C LYS A 751 -23.92 9.17 34.42
N ILE A 752 -23.83 9.61 33.18
CA ILE A 752 -24.74 10.64 32.67
C ILE A 752 -26.14 10.00 32.64
N ASN A 753 -27.07 10.62 33.36
CA ASN A 753 -28.47 10.23 33.45
C ASN A 753 -29.15 10.38 32.09
N ASN A 754 -29.75 9.30 31.58
CA ASN A 754 -30.91 9.39 30.70
C ASN A 754 -32.12 8.85 31.48
N ASN A 755 -32.82 9.77 32.15
CA ASN A 755 -34.24 9.59 32.45
C ASN A 755 -35.01 9.75 31.14
N ILE A 756 -35.87 8.80 30.80
CA ILE A 756 -37.26 9.05 30.41
C ILE A 756 -38.05 7.75 30.64
N ASN A 757 -39.17 7.93 31.33
CA ASN A 757 -40.06 6.91 31.86
C ASN A 757 -40.72 6.06 30.77
N ASN A 758 -40.81 4.76 31.04
CA ASN A 758 -41.91 3.92 30.56
C ASN A 758 -43.04 4.02 31.58
N ASN A 759 -44.21 4.51 31.16
CA ASN A 759 -45.47 4.20 31.81
C ASN A 759 -46.40 3.59 30.75
N SER A 760 -46.71 2.31 30.95
CA SER A 760 -47.76 1.58 30.26
C SER A 760 -49.00 1.50 31.14
N ASN A 761 -50.18 1.73 30.55
CA ASN A 761 -51.46 1.02 30.74
C ASN A 761 -52.68 1.96 30.83
N ASN A 762 -53.54 1.92 29.80
CA ASN A 762 -54.81 1.16 29.77
C ASN A 762 -55.92 1.87 28.95
N ASN A 763 -56.54 1.08 28.07
CA ASN A 763 -57.97 1.04 27.66
C ASN A 763 -58.57 2.33 27.03
N ASP A 764 -59.44 2.34 26.01
CA ASP A 764 -60.53 1.45 25.63
C ASP A 764 -60.97 1.67 24.15
N SER A 765 -61.52 0.60 23.60
CA SER A 765 -62.57 0.39 22.57
C SER A 765 -63.14 1.50 21.64
N ASN A 766 -63.44 1.04 20.41
CA ASN A 766 -64.65 1.26 19.57
C ASN A 766 -64.73 2.36 18.48
N ASN A 767 -64.82 1.85 17.23
CA ASN A 767 -65.77 2.15 16.13
C ASN A 767 -66.06 3.59 15.65
N SER A 768 -65.79 3.83 14.36
CA SER A 768 -66.76 4.30 13.33
C SER A 768 -66.01 4.51 11.99
N ASN A 769 -66.30 3.69 10.98
CA ASN A 769 -67.15 3.97 9.80
C ASN A 769 -66.62 5.03 8.81
N LYS A 770 -66.42 4.54 7.57
CA LYS A 770 -66.72 5.14 6.25
C LYS A 770 -66.58 6.66 6.09
N GLU A 771 -65.85 7.09 5.07
CA GLU A 771 -66.50 7.60 3.84
C GLU A 771 -65.51 7.77 2.68
N THR A 772 -66.02 7.36 1.52
CA THR A 772 -65.58 7.67 0.16
C THR A 772 -65.58 9.18 -0.08
N ASN A 773 -64.65 9.70 -0.89
CA ASN A 773 -64.99 10.70 -1.90
C ASN A 773 -63.93 10.78 -3.00
N GLU A 774 -64.41 10.58 -4.22
CA GLU A 774 -63.79 10.96 -5.49
C GLU A 774 -63.73 12.49 -5.61
N SER A 775 -62.71 13.03 -6.27
CA SER A 775 -62.86 14.19 -7.17
C SER A 775 -61.58 14.42 -8.00
N THR A 776 -61.71 14.00 -9.25
CA THR A 776 -61.27 14.63 -10.51
C THR A 776 -60.62 16.03 -10.47
N SER A 777 -59.55 16.17 -11.30
CA SER A 777 -59.31 17.22 -12.32
C SER A 777 -57.79 17.46 -12.48
N SER A 778 -57.17 16.99 -13.58
CA SER A 778 -56.75 17.80 -14.75
C SER A 778 -55.92 19.03 -14.37
N SER A 779 -54.66 19.20 -14.77
CA SER A 779 -54.27 19.44 -16.17
C SER A 779 -52.77 19.79 -16.25
N LEU A 780 -52.20 19.48 -17.42
CA LEU A 780 -51.03 20.04 -18.11
C LEU A 780 -50.05 20.93 -17.32
N PHE A 781 -48.76 20.58 -17.39
CA PHE A 781 -47.71 21.57 -17.66
C PHE A 781 -46.74 21.05 -18.71
N GLN A 782 -46.55 21.90 -19.73
CA GLN A 782 -45.73 21.72 -20.92
C GLN A 782 -44.23 21.69 -20.59
N TYR A 783 -43.51 20.87 -21.36
CA TYR A 783 -42.07 21.03 -21.61
C TYR A 783 -41.85 22.26 -22.49
N SER A 784 -40.94 23.13 -22.07
CA SER A 784 -40.27 24.10 -22.96
C SER A 784 -38.77 23.88 -22.83
N SER A 785 -38.20 23.52 -23.97
CA SER A 785 -36.80 23.40 -24.31
C SER A 785 -36.32 24.72 -24.89
N ASP A 786 -35.20 25.25 -24.39
CA ASP A 786 -34.31 26.24 -25.00
C ASP A 786 -32.92 25.82 -24.44
N ASP A 787 -31.96 25.26 -25.18
CA ASP A 787 -31.21 25.77 -26.33
C ASP A 787 -30.87 27.26 -26.20
N GLU A 788 -29.62 27.57 -25.83
CA GLU A 788 -28.86 28.67 -26.42
C GLU A 788 -27.35 28.51 -26.17
N ASP A 789 -26.63 28.67 -27.28
CA ASP A 789 -25.18 28.73 -27.43
C ASP A 789 -24.58 30.02 -26.82
N ASP A 790 -23.37 29.91 -26.27
CA ASP A 790 -22.22 30.81 -26.51
C ASP A 790 -20.92 30.23 -25.91
#